data_AF-A0AAE9A5H8-F1
#
_entry.id   AF-A0AAE9A5H8-F1
#
_cell.length_a   1.000
_cell.length_b   1.000
_cell.length_c   1.000
_cell.angle_alpha   90.00
_cell.angle_beta   90.00
_cell.angle_gamma   90.00
#
_symmetry.space_group_name_H-M   'P 1'
#
loop_
_entity.id
_entity.type
_entity.pdbx_description
1 polymer ?
#
loop_
_entity_poly.entity_id
_entity_poly.type
_entity_poly.pdbx_seq_one_letter_code
_entity_poly.pdbx_strand_id
1 'polypeptide(L)'
;MVQRTLINADFSQDLQRIVDFYEADGFFIENNSYLYDATMLLNIDLQSESKNKECVLSIENNPELDMDELCNNGNLLDLVGIRTGGNFRNCGCQGDEITTISLPGYNNCTTSFNGLKIFITTINNTDLSALSNIATIRGSIDIENTNLQDLSFLSSWKTWKLKGDMVVQLNLRNNAEMTKLGFPENFYNIQNIQSLDEELHFSFANFENLHPNFCISISEFILFFEHRFIFTNLQAKLCEEDGDIEEKVLCHFKSMYDLPNNCDIIVGNVTIGRGDEQYVIKFVDVQYLFGSFIVVNTTLETLEYVGFPYIAVLDSSSPVYQIIGNKKLKNADISITQIITSGPRYAIYQDNNPKLFKGKECQINDWWSGNANKRDLMMLDLNFTGADCGGERVEILYNKDCVKLNTFGLKLSNPDDPKCVFNHTEVTSETIKNFPKCSKVYGILVINSNTDLNVSQLKNAFKNMSSLVGGIHVENSNLTSLSFFTLVGTDFKFFELSCKNYGVIIQNNKNLSNAGALEKLVPFVDEDLNDCKFQIANNPILDLQNLCDGYTLAYLVNFETYGNLKNCGCQGNAIYPPTLFDRLTFIVYLDDTTPVIEIVSNKDLRNPSFGKLFSTIFTRSFKDRNAVIQDNHPDIWNSTNGECNLFGLVTDEKAMYRTSLNYTGGDCGTRIDNGSTLRNMISGSILVIVFSLTHELHL
;
A
#
# COMPACT_ATOMS: atom_id res chain seq x y z
N MET A 1 -6.25 3.03 19.81
CA MET A 1 -6.36 3.86 21.01
C MET A 1 -5.68 5.20 20.82
N VAL A 2 -6.42 6.30 20.87
CA VAL A 2 -5.87 7.67 20.99
C VAL A 2 -5.55 7.92 22.46
N GLN A 3 -4.27 8.01 22.86
CA GLN A 3 -3.91 8.40 24.23
C GLN A 3 -4.18 9.91 24.42
N ARG A 4 -5.26 10.28 25.10
CA ARG A 4 -5.55 11.67 25.51
C ARG A 4 -5.08 11.87 26.95
N THR A 5 -3.97 12.56 27.15
CA THR A 5 -3.42 12.85 28.47
C THR A 5 -3.76 14.28 28.89
N LEU A 6 -4.45 14.44 30.03
CA LEU A 6 -4.62 15.73 30.72
C LEU A 6 -3.35 15.98 31.54
N ILE A 7 -2.56 16.98 31.16
CA ILE A 7 -1.23 17.21 31.73
C ILE A 7 -1.23 18.54 32.49
N ASN A 8 -0.67 18.52 33.71
CA ASN A 8 -0.53 19.73 34.52
C ASN A 8 0.74 20.51 34.12
N ALA A 9 0.88 21.75 34.58
CA ALA A 9 1.74 22.83 34.05
C ALA A 9 3.26 22.55 33.87
N ASP A 10 3.77 21.37 34.21
CA ASP A 10 5.16 20.96 33.95
C ASP A 10 5.18 19.58 33.26
N PHE A 11 5.05 19.62 31.93
CA PHE A 11 4.99 18.47 31.01
C PHE A 11 6.25 17.58 31.08
N SER A 12 7.36 18.07 31.64
CA SER A 12 8.67 17.42 31.63
C SER A 12 8.85 16.28 32.66
N GLN A 13 8.17 16.36 33.82
CA GLN A 13 8.32 15.35 34.89
C GLN A 13 7.40 14.13 34.70
N ASP A 14 6.23 14.32 34.09
CA ASP A 14 5.22 13.25 33.96
C ASP A 14 5.57 12.23 32.84
N LEU A 15 6.35 12.62 31.83
CA LEU A 15 6.74 11.74 30.71
C LEU A 15 8.16 11.20 30.75
N GLN A 16 8.99 11.56 31.74
CA GLN A 16 10.36 11.02 31.89
C GLN A 16 10.41 9.50 32.12
N ARG A 17 9.26 8.84 32.26
CA ARG A 17 9.08 7.38 32.36
C ARG A 17 8.45 6.72 31.12
N ILE A 18 8.11 7.49 30.08
CA ILE A 18 7.54 7.02 28.81
C ILE A 18 8.58 7.31 27.73
N VAL A 19 9.62 6.49 27.70
CA VAL A 19 10.59 6.46 26.59
C VAL A 19 10.23 5.20 25.81
N ASP A 20 10.03 5.37 24.50
CA ASP A 20 9.57 4.39 23.51
C ASP A 20 8.03 4.24 23.45
N PHE A 21 7.39 5.09 22.64
CA PHE A 21 5.97 4.99 22.35
C PHE A 21 5.76 4.30 20.99
N TYR A 22 5.15 3.12 21.01
CA TYR A 22 4.71 2.36 19.84
C TYR A 22 3.18 2.32 19.85
N GLU A 23 2.50 3.11 19.03
CA GLU A 23 1.04 3.01 18.87
C GLU A 23 0.61 3.05 17.40
N ALA A 24 -0.41 2.25 17.08
CA ALA A 24 -1.11 2.24 15.79
C ALA A 24 -2.01 3.47 15.54
N ASP A 25 -2.17 4.36 16.54
CA ASP A 25 -3.29 5.30 16.61
C ASP A 25 -2.92 6.78 16.82
N GLY A 26 -1.67 7.11 17.15
CA GLY A 26 -1.16 8.48 17.23
C GLY A 26 -0.90 9.05 18.64
N PHE A 27 -0.22 10.19 18.71
CA PHE A 27 0.09 10.95 19.92
C PHE A 27 -0.73 12.24 19.97
N PHE A 28 -1.44 12.49 21.08
CA PHE A 28 -2.42 13.57 21.19
C PHE A 28 -2.22 14.42 22.46
N ILE A 29 -2.05 15.73 22.31
CA ILE A 29 -2.04 16.72 23.39
C ILE A 29 -3.22 17.67 23.18
N GLU A 30 -4.34 17.43 23.86
CA GLU A 30 -5.56 18.19 23.58
C GLU A 30 -6.23 18.79 24.82
N ASN A 31 -6.77 19.99 24.67
CA ASN A 31 -7.62 20.66 25.66
C ASN A 31 -6.92 21.00 27.00
N ASN A 32 -5.63 21.31 26.98
CA ASN A 32 -4.89 21.70 28.18
C ASN A 32 -4.87 23.24 28.32
N SER A 33 -5.69 23.76 29.24
CA SER A 33 -5.86 25.22 29.41
C SER A 33 -4.62 25.97 29.95
N TYR A 34 -3.63 25.25 30.48
CA TYR A 34 -2.44 25.84 31.11
C TYR A 34 -1.12 25.35 30.50
N LEU A 35 -1.17 24.55 29.44
CA LEU A 35 0.04 24.06 28.79
C LEU A 35 0.65 25.19 27.94
N TYR A 36 1.86 25.61 28.29
CA TYR A 36 2.58 26.69 27.58
C TYR A 36 3.97 26.28 27.07
N ASP A 37 4.49 25.13 27.52
CA ASP A 37 5.79 24.60 27.11
C ASP A 37 5.65 23.14 26.68
N ALA A 38 6.03 22.86 25.44
CA ALA A 38 6.09 21.52 24.86
C ALA A 38 7.45 21.26 24.19
N THR A 39 8.52 21.95 24.60
CA THR A 39 9.87 21.83 24.03
C THR A 39 10.44 20.41 24.05
N MET A 40 9.97 19.55 24.96
CA MET A 40 10.39 18.15 24.97
C MET A 40 10.01 17.41 23.67
N LEU A 41 8.96 17.85 22.96
CA LEU A 41 8.54 17.27 21.67
C LEU A 41 9.65 17.32 20.62
N LEU A 42 10.57 18.29 20.72
CA LEU A 42 11.72 18.40 19.82
C LEU A 42 12.65 17.19 19.89
N ASN A 43 12.59 16.42 20.98
CA ASN A 43 13.45 15.27 21.24
C ASN A 43 12.66 13.94 21.31
N ILE A 44 11.34 13.95 21.10
CA ILE A 44 10.54 12.72 21.10
C ILE A 44 10.78 11.99 19.78
N ASP A 45 11.22 10.74 19.87
CA ASP A 45 11.28 9.85 18.71
C ASP A 45 9.90 9.23 18.48
N LEU A 46 9.22 9.69 17.42
CA LEU A 46 7.89 9.22 17.04
C LEU A 46 8.02 8.05 16.08
N GLN A 47 8.05 6.83 16.63
CA GLN A 47 8.06 5.61 15.84
C GLN A 47 6.65 5.09 15.61
N SER A 48 6.42 4.50 14.44
CA SER A 48 5.17 3.87 14.04
C SER A 48 5.38 2.36 13.92
N GLU A 49 4.33 1.58 14.22
CA GLU A 49 4.36 0.12 14.07
C GLU A 49 4.64 -0.32 12.62
N SER A 50 4.27 0.52 11.65
CA SER A 50 4.67 0.35 10.27
C SER A 50 5.79 1.32 9.96
N LYS A 51 6.92 0.79 9.46
CA LYS A 51 8.03 1.58 8.90
C LYS A 51 7.56 2.62 7.85
N ASN A 52 6.39 2.38 7.27
CA ASN A 52 5.84 3.10 6.12
C ASN A 52 4.64 4.01 6.48
N LYS A 53 4.37 4.25 7.76
CA LYS A 53 3.27 5.12 8.20
C LYS A 53 3.77 6.09 9.24
N GLU A 54 3.54 7.39 9.03
CA GLU A 54 3.84 8.38 10.07
C GLU A 54 2.88 8.22 11.27
N CYS A 55 3.43 8.34 12.49
CA CYS A 55 2.61 8.41 13.70
C CYS A 55 1.76 9.67 13.65
N VAL A 56 0.45 9.56 13.88
CA VAL A 56 -0.45 10.72 13.87
C VAL A 56 -0.12 11.60 15.07
N LEU A 57 0.32 12.85 14.84
CA LEU A 57 0.57 13.81 15.91
C LEU A 57 -0.49 14.92 15.90
N SER A 58 -1.22 15.07 17.01
CA SER A 58 -2.23 16.11 17.19
C SER A 58 -2.01 16.89 18.48
N ILE A 59 -1.92 18.21 18.41
CA ILE A 59 -1.71 19.09 19.55
C ILE A 59 -2.74 20.22 19.45
N GLU A 60 -3.92 20.04 20.03
CA GLU A 60 -5.07 20.92 19.73
C GLU A 60 -5.70 21.54 20.98
N ASN A 61 -6.26 22.74 20.83
CA ASN A 61 -7.01 23.42 21.89
C ASN A 61 -6.19 23.63 23.19
N ASN A 62 -4.90 23.98 23.07
CA ASN A 62 -4.05 24.37 24.20
C ASN A 62 -3.81 25.90 24.15
N PRO A 63 -4.64 26.74 24.79
CA PRO A 63 -4.73 28.18 24.49
C PRO A 63 -3.48 29.00 24.86
N GLU A 64 -2.58 28.44 25.66
CA GLU A 64 -1.33 29.09 26.11
C GLU A 64 -0.09 28.55 25.38
N LEU A 65 -0.24 27.58 24.46
CA LEU A 65 0.87 26.90 23.79
C LEU A 65 1.22 27.52 22.44
N ASP A 66 2.49 27.88 22.25
CA ASP A 66 3.04 28.35 20.96
C ASP A 66 3.74 27.19 20.22
N MET A 67 3.15 26.75 19.11
CA MET A 67 3.68 25.66 18.29
C MET A 67 4.50 26.13 17.07
N ASP A 68 4.54 27.43 16.77
CA ASP A 68 5.12 27.96 15.52
C ASP A 68 6.62 27.66 15.40
N GLU A 69 7.37 27.89 16.50
CA GLU A 69 8.80 27.59 16.54
C GLU A 69 9.08 26.07 16.64
N LEU A 70 8.22 25.32 17.33
CA LEU A 70 8.45 23.90 17.59
C LEU A 70 8.40 23.05 16.30
N CYS A 71 7.45 23.33 15.40
CA CYS A 71 7.26 22.57 14.15
C CYS A 71 8.35 22.75 13.09
N ASN A 72 9.28 23.68 13.32
CA ASN A 72 10.40 23.94 12.43
C ASN A 72 11.74 23.50 13.03
N ASN A 73 11.71 22.74 14.13
CA ASN A 73 12.89 22.32 14.87
C ASN A 73 12.80 20.85 15.32
N GLY A 74 13.96 20.30 15.71
CA GLY A 74 14.07 18.96 16.29
C GLY A 74 13.41 17.87 15.46
N ASN A 75 12.85 16.87 16.14
CA ASN A 75 12.18 15.73 15.51
C ASN A 75 10.84 16.10 14.83
N LEU A 76 10.30 17.31 15.05
CA LEU A 76 9.08 17.77 14.38
C LEU A 76 9.36 18.36 12.98
N LEU A 77 10.61 18.68 12.66
CA LEU A 77 11.02 19.24 11.37
C LEU A 77 10.68 18.31 10.19
N ASP A 78 10.73 17.01 10.47
CA ASP A 78 10.61 15.90 9.52
C ASP A 78 9.19 15.33 9.45
N LEU A 79 8.26 15.85 10.25
CA LEU A 79 6.85 15.46 10.16
C LEU A 79 6.17 16.15 8.98
N VAL A 80 5.41 15.36 8.22
CA VAL A 80 4.54 15.84 7.15
C VAL A 80 3.10 16.03 7.62
N GLY A 81 2.64 15.19 8.57
CA GLY A 81 1.30 15.25 9.15
C GLY A 81 1.31 15.60 10.65
N ILE A 82 1.06 16.88 10.96
CA ILE A 82 0.80 17.34 12.33
C ILE A 82 -0.43 18.23 12.37
N ARG A 83 -1.30 18.02 13.36
CA ARG A 83 -2.49 18.82 13.61
C ARG A 83 -2.27 19.73 14.80
N THR A 84 -2.51 21.02 14.63
CA THR A 84 -2.28 22.02 15.68
C THR A 84 -3.42 23.03 15.85
N GLY A 85 -4.68 22.68 15.59
CA GLY A 85 -5.79 23.63 15.71
C GLY A 85 -6.03 24.15 17.13
N GLY A 86 -6.34 25.45 17.29
CA GLY A 86 -6.85 26.00 18.56
C GLY A 86 -5.81 26.28 19.66
N ASN A 87 -4.51 26.33 19.35
CA ASN A 87 -3.49 26.76 20.32
C ASN A 87 -3.25 28.29 20.26
N PHE A 88 -2.37 28.83 21.13
CA PHE A 88 -1.98 30.25 21.09
C PHE A 88 -1.40 30.63 19.72
N ARG A 89 -0.52 29.77 19.19
CA ARG A 89 -0.06 29.78 17.80
C ARG A 89 0.10 28.35 17.29
N ASN A 90 -0.19 28.17 16.01
CA ASN A 90 -0.19 26.88 15.34
C ASN A 90 0.95 26.84 14.31
N CYS A 91 1.35 25.64 13.89
CA CYS A 91 2.54 25.46 13.03
C CYS A 91 2.39 26.00 11.59
N GLY A 92 1.15 26.11 11.14
CA GLY A 92 0.77 26.38 9.76
C GLY A 92 -0.69 25.98 9.56
N CYS A 93 -1.10 25.81 8.30
CA CYS A 93 -2.48 25.44 7.97
C CYS A 93 -2.61 23.96 7.66
N GLN A 94 -3.83 23.45 7.77
CA GLN A 94 -4.17 22.06 7.53
C GLN A 94 -4.68 21.88 6.11
N GLY A 95 -3.82 21.39 5.21
CA GLY A 95 -4.17 21.26 3.80
C GLY A 95 -5.31 20.30 3.52
N ASP A 96 -5.67 19.44 4.48
CA ASP A 96 -6.79 18.51 4.40
C ASP A 96 -8.10 19.02 5.02
N GLU A 97 -8.14 20.28 5.48
CA GLU A 97 -9.32 20.94 6.05
C GLU A 97 -9.80 22.15 5.24
N ILE A 98 -9.41 22.22 3.96
CA ILE A 98 -9.78 23.31 3.08
C ILE A 98 -11.24 23.17 2.65
N THR A 99 -12.04 24.16 3.01
CA THR A 99 -13.45 24.30 2.65
C THR A 99 -13.72 25.72 2.19
N THR A 100 -14.87 25.96 1.55
CA THR A 100 -15.32 27.31 1.20
C THR A 100 -15.33 28.27 2.41
N ILE A 101 -15.55 27.74 3.63
CA ILE A 101 -15.60 28.53 4.87
C ILE A 101 -14.20 28.83 5.40
N SER A 102 -13.29 27.84 5.38
CA SER A 102 -11.94 27.98 5.94
C SER A 102 -10.95 28.65 4.99
N LEU A 103 -11.16 28.55 3.67
CA LEU A 103 -10.25 29.05 2.63
C LEU A 103 -9.78 30.51 2.82
N PRO A 104 -10.64 31.49 3.16
CA PRO A 104 -10.19 32.87 3.35
C PRO A 104 -9.11 33.05 4.43
N GLY A 105 -9.05 32.13 5.41
CA GLY A 105 -8.04 32.15 6.48
C GLY A 105 -6.64 31.70 6.05
N TYR A 106 -6.48 31.14 4.84
CA TYR A 106 -5.19 30.63 4.36
C TYR A 106 -4.28 31.74 3.81
N ASN A 107 -4.79 32.96 3.63
CA ASN A 107 -4.02 34.08 3.09
C ASN A 107 -2.77 34.45 3.91
N ASN A 108 -2.75 34.15 5.21
CA ASN A 108 -1.61 34.39 6.08
C ASN A 108 -0.70 33.17 6.23
N CYS A 109 -0.95 32.11 5.45
CA CYS A 109 -0.28 30.84 5.58
C CYS A 109 0.89 30.68 4.63
N THR A 110 2.05 30.30 5.17
CA THR A 110 3.25 30.00 4.38
C THR A 110 3.57 28.51 4.30
N THR A 111 3.02 27.70 5.21
CA THR A 111 3.27 26.26 5.29
C THR A 111 1.96 25.50 5.42
N SER A 112 1.75 24.51 4.55
CA SER A 112 0.62 23.56 4.63
C SER A 112 1.11 22.22 5.17
N PHE A 113 0.47 21.71 6.22
CA PHE A 113 0.67 20.38 6.78
C PHE A 113 -0.45 19.45 6.33
N ASN A 114 -0.22 18.13 6.41
CA ASN A 114 -1.15 17.12 5.88
C ASN A 114 -1.46 17.31 4.39
N GLY A 115 -0.51 17.89 3.66
CA GLY A 115 -0.54 18.02 2.22
C GLY A 115 -1.39 19.18 1.71
N LEU A 116 -2.14 18.94 0.65
CA LEU A 116 -3.12 19.87 0.08
C LEU A 116 -4.25 19.07 -0.58
N LYS A 117 -5.47 19.13 -0.03
CA LYS A 117 -6.63 18.40 -0.54
C LYS A 117 -7.70 19.35 -1.04
N ILE A 118 -7.99 19.30 -2.33
CA ILE A 118 -8.90 20.21 -3.03
C ILE A 118 -9.95 19.41 -3.79
N PHE A 119 -11.21 19.54 -3.36
CA PHE A 119 -12.34 18.87 -3.97
C PHE A 119 -13.45 19.87 -4.30
N ILE A 120 -14.13 19.70 -5.43
CA ILE A 120 -15.27 20.58 -5.78
C ILE A 120 -16.42 20.51 -4.77
N THR A 121 -16.58 19.37 -4.08
CA THR A 121 -17.60 19.19 -3.04
C THR A 121 -17.33 20.03 -1.80
N THR A 122 -16.08 20.47 -1.58
CA THR A 122 -15.69 21.30 -0.44
C THR A 122 -15.48 22.77 -0.83
N ILE A 123 -15.14 23.06 -2.09
CA ILE A 123 -14.85 24.42 -2.59
C ILE A 123 -15.77 24.76 -3.77
N ASN A 124 -16.76 25.64 -3.52
CA ASN A 124 -17.73 26.09 -4.54
C ASN A 124 -17.21 27.19 -5.46
N ASN A 125 -16.12 27.87 -5.09
CA ASN A 125 -15.55 29.00 -5.82
C ASN A 125 -14.12 28.67 -6.26
N THR A 126 -13.83 28.75 -7.56
CA THR A 126 -12.51 28.42 -8.13
C THR A 126 -11.41 29.43 -7.77
N ASP A 127 -11.75 30.52 -7.07
CA ASP A 127 -10.76 31.47 -6.57
C ASP A 127 -9.99 30.88 -5.39
N LEU A 128 -8.82 30.31 -5.70
CA LEU A 128 -7.86 29.77 -4.75
C LEU A 128 -6.76 30.77 -4.36
N SER A 129 -6.95 32.07 -4.60
CA SER A 129 -5.94 33.10 -4.31
C SER A 129 -5.48 33.13 -2.85
N ALA A 130 -6.31 32.70 -1.91
CA ALA A 130 -5.91 32.58 -0.51
C ALA A 130 -4.77 31.57 -0.28
N LEU A 131 -4.53 30.64 -1.21
CA LEU A 131 -3.44 29.65 -1.14
C LEU A 131 -2.14 30.15 -1.78
N SER A 132 -2.11 31.36 -2.38
CA SER A 132 -0.96 31.85 -3.15
C SER A 132 0.30 32.07 -2.33
N ASN A 133 0.17 32.26 -1.02
CA ASN A 133 1.28 32.53 -0.10
C ASN A 133 1.93 31.25 0.46
N ILE A 134 1.36 30.08 0.18
CA ILE A 134 1.92 28.79 0.60
C ILE A 134 3.26 28.58 -0.10
N ALA A 135 4.34 28.59 0.68
CA ALA A 135 5.70 28.40 0.22
C ALA A 135 6.21 26.97 0.42
N THR A 136 5.69 26.28 1.44
CA THR A 136 6.03 24.89 1.74
C THR A 136 4.78 24.04 1.85
N ILE A 137 4.72 22.93 1.13
CA ILE A 137 3.70 21.88 1.32
C ILE A 137 4.40 20.70 1.96
N ARG A 138 3.86 20.19 3.08
CA ARG A 138 4.33 18.95 3.72
C ARG A 138 3.22 17.90 3.65
N GLY A 139 3.45 16.83 2.91
CA GLY A 139 2.48 15.76 2.65
C GLY A 139 1.96 15.74 1.21
N SER A 140 1.02 14.84 0.93
CA SER A 140 0.51 14.58 -0.43
C SER A 140 -0.43 15.67 -0.95
N ILE A 141 -0.46 15.86 -2.26
CA ILE A 141 -1.37 16.77 -2.95
C ILE A 141 -2.43 15.92 -3.63
N ASP A 142 -3.69 16.22 -3.33
CA ASP A 142 -4.86 15.51 -3.83
C ASP A 142 -5.89 16.51 -4.37
N ILE A 143 -6.05 16.56 -5.69
CA ILE A 143 -6.93 17.50 -6.37
C ILE A 143 -7.87 16.71 -7.26
N GLU A 144 -9.15 16.67 -6.89
CA GLU A 144 -10.14 15.92 -7.65
C GLU A 144 -11.41 16.69 -8.00
N ASN A 145 -11.93 16.40 -9.18
CA ASN A 145 -13.22 16.87 -9.67
C ASN A 145 -13.32 18.39 -9.80
N THR A 146 -12.20 19.10 -10.00
CA THR A 146 -12.13 20.56 -10.05
C THR A 146 -12.15 21.11 -11.48
N ASN A 147 -12.38 22.42 -11.59
CA ASN A 147 -12.24 23.18 -12.85
C ASN A 147 -10.90 23.93 -12.92
N LEU A 148 -9.88 23.49 -12.17
CA LEU A 148 -8.55 24.11 -12.20
C LEU A 148 -7.87 23.83 -13.53
N GLN A 149 -7.14 24.82 -14.05
CA GLN A 149 -6.40 24.69 -15.31
C GLN A 149 -4.98 24.16 -15.13
N ASP A 150 -4.38 24.44 -13.97
CA ASP A 150 -3.03 24.06 -13.58
C ASP A 150 -2.79 24.35 -12.07
N LEU A 151 -1.55 24.16 -11.58
CA LEU A 151 -1.13 24.42 -10.21
C LEU A 151 -0.59 25.85 -9.98
N SER A 152 -0.70 26.76 -10.94
CA SER A 152 -0.08 28.10 -10.87
C SER A 152 -0.67 29.02 -9.79
N PHE A 153 -1.84 28.67 -9.24
CA PHE A 153 -2.43 29.37 -8.10
C PHE A 153 -1.54 29.30 -6.83
N LEU A 154 -0.63 28.32 -6.74
CA LEU A 154 0.38 28.18 -5.70
C LEU A 154 1.62 29.03 -5.99
N SER A 155 1.45 30.32 -6.31
CA SER A 155 2.50 31.17 -6.88
C SER A 155 3.76 31.35 -6.00
N SER A 156 3.69 31.07 -4.70
CA SER A 156 4.84 31.16 -3.79
C SER A 156 5.47 29.82 -3.46
N TRP A 157 4.99 28.70 -4.01
CA TRP A 157 5.40 27.36 -3.62
C TRP A 157 6.83 27.04 -4.07
N LYS A 158 7.69 26.71 -3.11
CA LYS A 158 9.13 26.46 -3.32
C LYS A 158 9.54 25.04 -2.96
N THR A 159 8.98 24.54 -1.86
CA THR A 159 9.41 23.29 -1.24
C THR A 159 8.24 22.35 -1.08
N TRP A 160 8.43 21.10 -1.50
CA TRP A 160 7.50 20.01 -1.23
C TRP A 160 8.19 18.95 -0.37
N LYS A 161 7.75 18.82 0.87
CA LYS A 161 8.25 17.80 1.80
C LYS A 161 7.35 16.57 1.75
N LEU A 162 7.96 15.42 1.47
CA LEU A 162 7.30 14.15 1.31
C LEU A 162 7.91 13.11 2.24
N LYS A 163 7.10 12.13 2.60
CA LYS A 163 7.55 10.88 3.23
C LYS A 163 7.20 9.74 2.28
N GLY A 164 8.20 9.26 1.55
CA GLY A 164 8.03 8.29 0.47
C GLY A 164 7.86 6.87 1.00
N ASP A 165 6.62 6.37 0.98
CA ASP A 165 6.21 5.09 1.58
C ASP A 165 5.23 4.29 0.69
N MET A 166 5.49 4.24 -0.62
CA MET A 166 4.61 3.60 -1.61
C MET A 166 3.18 4.17 -1.69
N VAL A 167 3.01 5.45 -1.34
CA VAL A 167 1.72 6.16 -1.38
C VAL A 167 1.69 7.11 -2.58
N VAL A 168 0.50 7.36 -3.11
CA VAL A 168 0.27 8.42 -4.10
C VAL A 168 0.49 9.78 -3.43
N GLN A 169 1.57 10.44 -3.83
CA GLN A 169 1.96 11.76 -3.32
C GLN A 169 1.32 12.88 -4.12
N LEU A 170 1.12 12.69 -5.43
CA LEU A 170 0.41 13.66 -6.28
C LEU A 170 -0.72 12.96 -7.01
N ASN A 171 -1.95 13.25 -6.62
CA ASN A 171 -3.16 12.73 -7.23
C ASN A 171 -3.91 13.87 -7.92
N LEU A 172 -4.01 13.81 -9.25
CA LEU A 172 -4.80 14.71 -10.07
C LEU A 172 -5.82 13.88 -10.83
N ARG A 173 -7.09 13.99 -10.42
CA ARG A 173 -8.15 13.12 -10.93
C ARG A 173 -9.41 13.87 -11.33
N ASN A 174 -9.97 13.52 -12.49
CA ASN A 174 -11.26 14.07 -12.96
C ASN A 174 -11.27 15.61 -13.07
N ASN A 175 -10.13 16.24 -13.38
CA ASN A 175 -10.03 17.69 -13.57
C ASN A 175 -10.08 18.00 -15.07
N ALA A 176 -11.30 18.06 -15.62
CA ALA A 176 -11.52 18.12 -17.07
C ALA A 176 -10.98 19.39 -17.75
N GLU A 177 -10.82 20.49 -17.00
CA GLU A 177 -10.28 21.76 -17.49
C GLU A 177 -8.77 21.89 -17.29
N MET A 178 -8.12 20.91 -16.67
CA MET A 178 -6.69 20.96 -16.35
C MET A 178 -5.85 20.67 -17.59
N THR A 179 -5.22 21.70 -18.16
CA THR A 179 -4.48 21.62 -19.42
C THR A 179 -2.96 21.58 -19.24
N LYS A 180 -2.45 21.88 -18.04
CA LYS A 180 -1.03 21.82 -17.71
C LYS A 180 -0.84 21.39 -16.26
N LEU A 181 0.31 20.80 -15.93
CA LEU A 181 0.69 20.58 -14.53
C LEU A 181 0.96 21.93 -13.85
N GLY A 182 1.93 22.69 -14.37
CA GLY A 182 2.15 24.08 -14.02
C GLY A 182 2.76 24.28 -12.63
N PHE A 183 3.84 23.56 -12.32
CA PHE A 183 4.66 23.93 -11.16
C PHE A 183 5.15 25.38 -11.33
N PRO A 184 5.09 26.22 -10.27
CA PRO A 184 5.48 27.62 -10.38
C PRO A 184 6.99 27.75 -10.57
N GLU A 185 7.45 28.82 -11.23
CA GLU A 185 8.88 28.99 -11.60
C GLU A 185 9.85 28.94 -10.41
N ASN A 186 9.38 29.31 -9.22
CA ASN A 186 10.16 29.28 -7.98
C ASN A 186 10.11 27.93 -7.25
N PHE A 187 9.53 26.89 -7.85
CA PHE A 187 9.53 25.54 -7.33
C PHE A 187 10.84 24.84 -7.72
N TYR A 188 11.62 24.41 -6.73
CA TYR A 188 12.95 23.81 -7.00
C TYR A 188 13.33 22.69 -6.03
N ASN A 189 12.47 22.32 -5.09
CA ASN A 189 12.88 21.40 -4.03
C ASN A 189 11.78 20.41 -3.64
N ILE A 190 11.95 19.14 -4.00
CA ILE A 190 11.21 18.03 -3.39
C ILE A 190 12.13 17.35 -2.36
N GLN A 191 11.77 17.46 -1.08
CA GLN A 191 12.50 16.83 0.00
C GLN A 191 11.79 15.53 0.37
N ASN A 192 12.40 14.40 0.04
CA ASN A 192 11.94 13.11 0.54
C ASN A 192 12.63 12.86 1.90
N ILE A 193 11.86 13.03 2.97
CA ILE A 193 12.33 12.90 4.34
C ILE A 193 12.59 11.42 4.61
N GLN A 194 13.81 11.11 5.04
CA GLN A 194 14.29 9.73 5.21
C GLN A 194 13.35 8.92 6.09
N SER A 195 12.80 7.83 5.56
CA SER A 195 12.38 6.69 6.38
C SER A 195 13.63 5.85 6.69
N LEU A 196 13.63 5.12 7.81
CA LEU A 196 14.78 4.34 8.30
C LEU A 196 15.22 3.19 7.37
N ASP A 197 14.58 3.02 6.20
CA ASP A 197 14.85 1.98 5.24
C ASP A 197 15.14 2.60 3.86
N GLU A 198 16.43 2.83 3.59
CA GLU A 198 16.91 3.47 2.36
C GLU A 198 16.50 2.72 1.08
N GLU A 199 15.88 1.53 1.12
CA GLU A 199 15.59 0.70 -0.06
C GLU A 199 14.20 0.91 -0.70
N LEU A 200 13.21 1.51 -0.01
CA LEU A 200 11.79 1.52 -0.45
C LEU A 200 11.15 2.91 -0.63
N HIS A 201 11.94 3.98 -0.76
CA HIS A 201 11.41 5.33 -0.99
C HIS A 201 10.88 5.53 -2.42
N PHE A 202 9.60 5.23 -2.66
CA PHE A 202 8.90 5.60 -3.89
C PHE A 202 7.82 6.63 -3.61
N SER A 203 7.78 7.64 -4.47
CA SER A 203 6.68 8.58 -4.56
C SER A 203 5.82 8.20 -5.76
N PHE A 204 4.53 7.97 -5.55
CA PHE A 204 3.62 7.68 -6.65
C PHE A 204 2.90 8.94 -7.11
N ALA A 205 2.64 9.04 -8.41
CA ALA A 205 1.74 10.03 -9.00
C ALA A 205 0.59 9.35 -9.75
N ASN A 206 -0.56 10.00 -9.79
CA ASN A 206 -1.74 9.55 -10.51
C ASN A 206 -2.34 10.71 -11.29
N PHE A 207 -2.27 10.64 -12.63
CA PHE A 207 -2.89 11.60 -13.55
C PHE A 207 -3.96 10.89 -14.38
N GLU A 208 -5.21 11.07 -13.99
CA GLU A 208 -6.34 10.31 -14.54
C GLU A 208 -7.52 11.24 -14.85
N ASN A 209 -8.11 11.10 -16.03
CA ASN A 209 -9.29 11.85 -16.49
C ASN A 209 -9.08 13.38 -16.44
N LEU A 210 -7.91 13.83 -16.90
CA LEU A 210 -7.58 15.25 -17.08
C LEU A 210 -8.03 15.74 -18.47
N HIS A 211 -7.78 17.02 -18.79
CA HIS A 211 -8.09 17.53 -20.13
C HIS A 211 -7.32 16.75 -21.21
N PRO A 212 -7.89 16.48 -22.41
CA PRO A 212 -7.18 15.77 -23.49
C PRO A 212 -5.89 16.43 -24.01
N ASN A 213 -5.70 17.72 -23.71
CA ASN A 213 -4.49 18.48 -24.00
C ASN A 213 -3.60 18.70 -22.77
N PHE A 214 -3.89 18.05 -21.64
CA PHE A 214 -3.03 18.08 -20.47
C PHE A 214 -1.60 17.71 -20.87
N CYS A 215 -0.67 18.60 -20.57
CA CYS A 215 0.74 18.39 -20.84
C CYS A 215 1.60 18.65 -19.59
N ILE A 216 2.75 17.98 -19.56
CA ILE A 216 3.82 18.16 -18.57
C ILE A 216 5.04 18.66 -19.35
N SER A 217 5.70 19.69 -18.83
CA SER A 217 6.94 20.25 -19.40
C SER A 217 8.14 19.32 -19.17
N ILE A 218 9.22 19.55 -19.92
CA ILE A 218 10.45 18.77 -19.75
C ILE A 218 11.06 19.01 -18.37
N SER A 219 11.06 20.26 -17.89
CA SER A 219 11.56 20.61 -16.54
C SER A 219 10.80 19.87 -15.44
N GLU A 220 9.46 19.76 -15.56
CA GLU A 220 8.64 19.00 -14.61
C GLU A 220 8.95 17.49 -14.67
N PHE A 221 9.17 16.91 -15.85
CA PHE A 221 9.61 15.52 -15.97
C PHE A 221 11.00 15.28 -15.37
N ILE A 222 11.94 16.20 -15.56
CA ILE A 222 13.27 16.12 -14.95
C ILE A 222 13.14 16.05 -13.42
N LEU A 223 12.30 16.89 -12.82
CA LEU A 223 12.02 16.81 -11.38
C LEU A 223 11.45 15.44 -10.98
N PHE A 224 10.53 14.87 -11.77
CA PHE A 224 10.00 13.53 -11.50
C PHE A 224 11.07 12.43 -11.62
N PHE A 225 12.02 12.54 -12.55
CA PHE A 225 13.15 11.61 -12.67
C PHE A 225 14.12 11.75 -11.49
N GLU A 226 14.52 12.97 -11.15
CA GLU A 226 15.45 13.25 -10.05
C GLU A 226 14.90 12.76 -8.71
N HIS A 227 13.59 12.91 -8.50
CA HIS A 227 12.89 12.45 -7.30
C HIS A 227 12.18 11.10 -7.45
N ARG A 228 12.50 10.35 -8.52
CA ARG A 228 12.11 8.94 -8.74
C ARG A 228 10.62 8.65 -8.60
N PHE A 229 9.78 9.49 -9.20
CA PHE A 229 8.34 9.30 -9.20
C PHE A 229 7.92 8.13 -10.10
N ILE A 230 7.00 7.31 -9.61
CA ILE A 230 6.36 6.24 -10.38
C ILE A 230 4.90 6.62 -10.64
N PHE A 231 4.46 6.48 -11.88
CA PHE A 231 3.10 6.80 -12.27
C PHE A 231 2.20 5.56 -12.22
N THR A 232 1.11 5.65 -11.47
CA THR A 232 0.03 4.64 -11.47
C THR A 232 -0.85 4.79 -12.71
N ASN A 233 -1.21 6.03 -13.03
CA ASN A 233 -1.75 6.44 -14.33
C ASN A 233 -1.02 7.69 -14.81
N LEU A 234 -0.74 7.76 -16.12
CA LEU A 234 -0.13 8.91 -16.76
C LEU A 234 -0.89 9.25 -18.05
N GLN A 235 -1.96 10.03 -17.92
CA GLN A 235 -2.69 10.58 -19.07
C GLN A 235 -2.21 11.99 -19.37
N ALA A 236 -1.04 12.10 -20.02
CA ALA A 236 -0.41 13.38 -20.32
C ALA A 236 0.33 13.37 -21.67
N LYS A 237 0.50 14.56 -22.23
CA LYS A 237 1.39 14.86 -23.36
C LYS A 237 2.66 15.56 -22.87
N LEU A 238 3.68 15.64 -23.71
CA LEU A 238 4.79 16.56 -23.50
C LEU A 238 4.34 17.96 -23.93
N CYS A 239 4.62 18.99 -23.14
CA CYS A 239 4.39 20.36 -23.60
C CYS A 239 5.34 20.70 -24.74
N GLU A 240 4.88 21.53 -25.69
CA GLU A 240 5.75 22.05 -26.75
C GLU A 240 6.71 23.09 -26.15
N GLU A 241 8.00 22.77 -26.19
CA GLU A 241 9.07 23.62 -25.67
C GLU A 241 10.18 23.76 -26.70
N ASP A 242 10.71 24.97 -26.83
CA ASP A 242 11.80 25.32 -27.72
C ASP A 242 12.88 26.07 -26.93
N GLY A 243 14.14 25.80 -27.25
CA GLY A 243 15.30 26.38 -26.56
C GLY A 243 15.86 25.49 -25.46
N ASP A 244 17.05 25.86 -24.99
CA ASP A 244 17.77 25.12 -23.94
C ASP A 244 17.04 25.25 -22.60
N ILE A 245 17.11 24.19 -21.79
CA ILE A 245 16.43 24.12 -20.49
C ILE A 245 17.50 24.20 -19.41
N GLU A 246 17.52 25.34 -18.72
CA GLU A 246 18.57 25.69 -17.76
C GLU A 246 19.96 25.63 -18.41
N GLU A 247 20.82 24.69 -17.97
CA GLU A 247 22.16 24.45 -18.52
C GLU A 247 22.19 23.25 -19.48
N LYS A 248 21.03 22.65 -19.81
CA LYS A 248 20.91 21.45 -20.66
C LYS A 248 20.48 21.82 -22.08
N VAL A 249 21.23 21.33 -23.07
CA VAL A 249 20.99 21.55 -24.49
C VAL A 249 19.86 20.65 -24.99
N LEU A 250 18.80 21.27 -25.50
CA LEU A 250 17.62 20.57 -26.01
C LEU A 250 17.70 20.38 -27.53
N CYS A 251 17.50 19.13 -27.96
CA CYS A 251 17.57 18.74 -29.35
C CYS A 251 16.32 18.02 -29.83
N HIS A 252 15.68 18.54 -30.87
CA HIS A 252 14.57 17.86 -31.55
C HIS A 252 15.11 16.87 -32.57
N PHE A 253 14.77 15.58 -32.42
CA PHE A 253 15.24 14.53 -33.31
C PHE A 253 14.55 14.59 -34.67
N LYS A 254 15.35 14.75 -35.73
CA LYS A 254 14.91 14.65 -37.14
C LYS A 254 15.54 13.46 -37.85
N SER A 255 16.85 13.32 -37.69
CA SER A 255 17.65 12.20 -38.20
C SER A 255 18.97 12.10 -37.41
N MET A 256 19.64 10.96 -37.49
CA MET A 256 20.97 10.79 -36.88
C MET A 256 22.02 11.73 -37.46
N TYR A 257 21.89 12.11 -38.73
CA TYR A 257 22.78 13.06 -39.39
C TYR A 257 22.61 14.48 -38.83
N ASP A 258 21.36 14.94 -38.73
CA ASP A 258 21.01 16.31 -38.33
C ASP A 258 21.13 16.56 -36.82
N LEU A 259 21.15 15.50 -36.01
CA LEU A 259 21.28 15.61 -34.56
C LEU A 259 22.63 16.24 -34.17
N PRO A 260 22.67 17.30 -33.35
CA PRO A 260 23.92 17.85 -32.82
C PRO A 260 24.71 16.86 -31.96
N ASN A 261 26.00 17.12 -31.73
CA ASN A 261 26.87 16.25 -30.91
C ASN A 261 26.78 16.53 -29.40
N ASN A 262 26.19 17.65 -29.00
CA ASN A 262 26.23 18.18 -27.63
C ASN A 262 24.83 18.22 -26.99
N CYS A 263 23.95 17.31 -27.38
CA CYS A 263 22.60 17.26 -26.84
C CYS A 263 22.60 16.61 -25.45
N ASP A 264 21.97 17.25 -24.48
CA ASP A 264 21.68 16.65 -23.17
C ASP A 264 20.29 16.01 -23.15
N ILE A 265 19.35 16.64 -23.87
CA ILE A 265 17.94 16.24 -23.96
C ILE A 265 17.58 16.01 -25.42
N ILE A 266 16.94 14.87 -25.70
CA ILE A 266 16.39 14.58 -27.03
C ILE A 266 14.86 14.49 -26.95
N VAL A 267 14.18 15.24 -27.81
CA VAL A 267 12.73 15.15 -28.00
C VAL A 267 12.44 14.52 -29.36
N GLY A 268 11.68 13.42 -29.35
CA GLY A 268 11.27 12.70 -30.55
C GLY A 268 11.75 11.24 -30.58
N ASN A 269 11.13 10.46 -31.46
CA ASN A 269 11.41 9.02 -31.59
C ASN A 269 12.74 8.80 -32.33
N VAL A 270 13.75 8.31 -31.62
CA VAL A 270 15.08 8.05 -32.16
C VAL A 270 15.08 6.75 -32.94
N THR A 271 15.58 6.79 -34.18
CA THR A 271 15.77 5.60 -35.01
C THR A 271 17.20 5.53 -35.55
N ILE A 272 17.88 4.41 -35.32
CA ILE A 272 19.18 4.07 -35.90
C ILE A 272 18.96 3.02 -36.98
N GLY A 273 19.16 3.42 -38.23
CA GLY A 273 19.09 2.54 -39.37
C GLY A 273 20.46 2.19 -39.95
N ARG A 274 20.44 1.43 -41.05
CA ARG A 274 21.62 1.20 -41.86
C ARG A 274 22.13 2.51 -42.48
N GLY A 275 23.40 2.82 -42.26
CA GLY A 275 24.04 4.08 -42.68
C GLY A 275 24.21 5.08 -41.55
N ASP A 276 23.52 4.89 -40.42
CA ASP A 276 23.56 5.80 -39.27
C ASP A 276 24.60 5.42 -38.22
N GLU A 277 25.25 4.25 -38.36
CA GLU A 277 26.09 3.65 -37.32
C GLU A 277 27.25 4.54 -36.87
N GLN A 278 27.77 5.39 -37.77
CA GLN A 278 28.85 6.34 -37.45
C GLN A 278 28.40 7.49 -36.52
N TYR A 279 27.10 7.76 -36.43
CA TYR A 279 26.55 8.87 -35.64
C TYR A 279 26.14 8.44 -34.23
N VAL A 280 26.21 7.15 -33.89
CA VAL A 280 25.80 6.62 -32.57
C VAL A 280 26.56 7.26 -31.42
N ILE A 281 27.80 7.71 -31.65
CA ILE A 281 28.62 8.41 -30.67
C ILE A 281 27.97 9.70 -30.14
N LYS A 282 26.98 10.26 -30.84
CA LYS A 282 26.23 11.45 -30.40
C LYS A 282 25.38 11.22 -29.15
N PHE A 283 25.18 9.96 -28.75
CA PHE A 283 24.38 9.60 -27.57
C PHE A 283 25.19 9.42 -26.28
N VAL A 284 26.50 9.64 -26.32
CA VAL A 284 27.35 9.42 -25.13
C VAL A 284 26.99 10.36 -23.98
N ASP A 285 26.69 11.62 -24.28
CA ASP A 285 26.41 12.65 -23.27
C ASP A 285 24.90 12.90 -23.05
N VAL A 286 24.03 12.17 -23.76
CA VAL A 286 22.58 12.35 -23.63
C VAL A 286 22.09 11.78 -22.30
N GLN A 287 21.29 12.57 -21.58
CA GLN A 287 20.73 12.20 -20.28
C GLN A 287 19.26 11.81 -20.37
N TYR A 288 18.48 12.55 -21.17
CA TYR A 288 17.03 12.40 -21.23
C TYR A 288 16.56 12.17 -22.66
N LEU A 289 15.74 11.13 -22.85
CA LEU A 289 15.03 10.85 -24.09
C LEU A 289 13.53 10.95 -23.89
N PHE A 290 12.91 11.95 -24.51
CA PHE A 290 11.45 12.09 -24.61
C PHE A 290 10.96 11.51 -25.94
N GLY A 291 10.92 10.18 -26.03
CA GLY A 291 10.53 9.44 -27.22
C GLY A 291 10.94 7.96 -27.15
N SER A 292 10.52 7.18 -28.14
CA SER A 292 10.91 5.77 -28.26
C SER A 292 12.30 5.61 -28.90
N PHE A 293 13.02 4.54 -28.57
CA PHE A 293 14.31 4.23 -29.18
C PHE A 293 14.25 2.99 -30.10
N ILE A 294 14.69 3.10 -31.36
CA ILE A 294 14.57 2.03 -32.36
C ILE A 294 15.92 1.78 -33.03
N VAL A 295 16.37 0.52 -33.05
CA VAL A 295 17.59 0.08 -33.74
C VAL A 295 17.23 -0.99 -34.76
N VAL A 296 17.39 -0.69 -36.05
CA VAL A 296 16.88 -1.55 -37.13
C VAL A 296 17.92 -1.81 -38.21
N ASN A 297 18.14 -3.09 -38.54
CA ASN A 297 18.94 -3.55 -39.67
C ASN A 297 20.34 -2.92 -39.76
N THR A 298 20.96 -2.62 -38.61
CA THR A 298 22.28 -2.02 -38.51
C THR A 298 23.39 -3.07 -38.65
N THR A 299 24.61 -2.57 -38.85
CA THR A 299 25.85 -3.36 -38.82
C THR A 299 26.60 -3.25 -37.49
N LEU A 300 26.02 -2.61 -36.48
CA LEU A 300 26.59 -2.45 -35.14
C LEU A 300 26.86 -3.82 -34.50
N GLU A 301 27.96 -3.91 -33.76
CA GLU A 301 28.26 -5.09 -32.95
C GLU A 301 27.86 -4.92 -31.48
N THR A 302 27.73 -3.67 -31.01
CA THR A 302 27.38 -3.30 -29.62
C THR A 302 26.57 -2.00 -29.57
N LEU A 303 25.73 -1.83 -28.55
CA LEU A 303 25.04 -0.58 -28.19
C LEU A 303 25.56 0.09 -26.91
N GLU A 304 26.67 -0.40 -26.34
CA GLU A 304 27.24 0.07 -25.07
C GLU A 304 27.52 1.59 -25.00
N TYR A 305 27.67 2.25 -26.16
CA TYR A 305 27.91 3.70 -26.25
C TYR A 305 26.62 4.54 -26.24
N VAL A 306 25.46 3.91 -26.14
CA VAL A 306 24.16 4.57 -26.07
C VAL A 306 23.79 4.76 -24.61
N GLY A 307 23.74 6.02 -24.16
CA GLY A 307 23.26 6.40 -22.83
C GLY A 307 21.90 7.07 -22.93
N PHE A 308 20.85 6.43 -22.43
CA PHE A 308 19.58 7.10 -22.13
C PHE A 308 19.17 6.74 -20.70
N PRO A 309 19.83 7.32 -19.67
CA PRO A 309 19.51 7.05 -18.28
C PRO A 309 18.02 7.26 -17.97
N TYR A 310 17.41 8.28 -18.56
CA TYR A 310 16.01 8.63 -18.34
C TYR A 310 15.23 8.63 -19.65
N ILE A 311 14.19 7.79 -19.71
CA ILE A 311 13.35 7.66 -20.91
C ILE A 311 11.90 7.96 -20.54
N ALA A 312 11.29 8.90 -21.27
CA ALA A 312 9.86 9.23 -21.18
C ALA A 312 9.16 8.95 -22.52
N VAL A 313 8.19 8.02 -22.53
CA VAL A 313 7.42 7.65 -23.73
C VAL A 313 5.95 7.94 -23.49
N LEU A 314 5.46 9.04 -24.08
CA LEU A 314 4.09 9.52 -23.84
C LEU A 314 3.11 9.14 -24.95
N ASP A 315 3.58 8.46 -25.99
CA ASP A 315 2.74 7.85 -27.01
C ASP A 315 2.24 6.48 -26.52
N SER A 316 0.95 6.39 -26.23
CA SER A 316 0.30 5.19 -25.73
C SER A 316 0.31 4.01 -26.71
N SER A 317 0.76 4.20 -27.95
CA SER A 317 0.82 3.16 -28.97
C SER A 317 2.23 2.63 -29.26
N SER A 318 3.27 3.29 -28.71
CA SER A 318 4.65 2.98 -29.01
C SER A 318 5.32 2.13 -27.91
N PRO A 319 6.08 1.07 -28.27
CA PRO A 319 7.03 0.44 -27.33
C PRO A 319 8.04 1.45 -26.79
N VAL A 320 8.63 1.13 -25.64
CA VAL A 320 9.71 1.94 -25.07
C VAL A 320 10.95 1.88 -25.98
N TYR A 321 11.34 0.68 -26.41
CA TYR A 321 12.34 0.54 -27.45
C TYR A 321 12.22 -0.76 -28.25
N GLN A 322 12.85 -0.78 -29.43
CA GLN A 322 12.82 -1.89 -30.38
C GLN A 322 14.21 -2.16 -30.95
N ILE A 323 14.65 -3.41 -30.95
CA ILE A 323 15.92 -3.85 -31.56
C ILE A 323 15.60 -4.97 -32.53
N ILE A 324 15.71 -4.68 -33.83
CA ILE A 324 15.16 -5.53 -34.89
C ILE A 324 16.16 -5.76 -36.04
N GLY A 325 16.35 -7.01 -36.44
CA GLY A 325 17.06 -7.34 -37.68
C GLY A 325 18.58 -7.11 -37.65
N ASN A 326 19.17 -6.82 -36.49
CA ASN A 326 20.58 -6.47 -36.36
C ASN A 326 21.47 -7.73 -36.33
N LYS A 327 21.85 -8.22 -37.50
CA LYS A 327 22.54 -9.53 -37.66
C LYS A 327 23.95 -9.58 -37.07
N LYS A 328 24.59 -8.43 -36.83
CA LYS A 328 25.94 -8.35 -36.23
C LYS A 328 25.94 -7.99 -34.76
N LEU A 329 24.80 -7.57 -34.22
CA LEU A 329 24.69 -7.06 -32.86
C LEU A 329 24.81 -8.21 -31.86
N LYS A 330 25.89 -8.24 -31.09
CA LYS A 330 26.18 -9.28 -30.09
C LYS A 330 25.93 -8.79 -28.67
N ASN A 331 25.84 -7.47 -28.49
CA ASN A 331 25.53 -6.84 -27.23
C ASN A 331 24.50 -5.71 -27.43
N ALA A 332 23.38 -5.76 -26.71
CA ALA A 332 22.37 -4.70 -26.70
C ALA A 332 22.36 -3.88 -25.40
N ASP A 333 23.35 -4.06 -24.52
CA ASP A 333 23.41 -3.35 -23.23
C ASP A 333 23.30 -1.83 -23.45
N ILE A 334 22.28 -1.23 -22.85
CA ILE A 334 22.02 0.23 -22.82
C ILE A 334 21.87 0.60 -21.34
N SER A 335 22.51 1.70 -20.93
CA SER A 335 22.37 2.21 -19.57
C SER A 335 21.04 2.95 -19.42
N ILE A 336 20.12 2.40 -18.64
CA ILE A 336 18.82 2.99 -18.30
C ILE A 336 18.68 2.98 -16.78
N THR A 337 18.26 4.10 -16.21
CA THR A 337 18.02 4.30 -14.78
C THR A 337 16.53 4.32 -14.47
N GLN A 338 15.70 4.98 -15.28
CA GLN A 338 14.25 5.02 -15.06
C GLN A 338 13.47 5.22 -16.37
N ILE A 339 12.31 4.55 -16.43
CA ILE A 339 11.36 4.68 -17.54
C ILE A 339 10.04 5.24 -17.02
N ILE A 340 9.57 6.32 -17.64
CA ILE A 340 8.22 6.85 -17.47
C ILE A 340 7.47 6.63 -18.79
N THR A 341 6.29 6.01 -18.75
CA THR A 341 5.49 5.80 -19.95
C THR A 341 3.99 5.87 -19.65
N SER A 342 3.24 6.45 -20.58
CA SER A 342 1.76 6.42 -20.62
C SER A 342 1.23 5.20 -21.37
N GLY A 343 2.11 4.53 -22.11
CA GLY A 343 1.82 3.41 -22.98
C GLY A 343 2.32 2.08 -22.44
N PRO A 344 2.34 1.06 -23.31
CA PRO A 344 2.82 -0.25 -22.94
C PRO A 344 4.29 -0.23 -22.52
N ARG A 345 4.58 -0.84 -21.36
CA ARG A 345 5.94 -1.10 -20.89
C ARG A 345 6.50 -2.36 -21.56
N TYR A 346 6.72 -2.33 -22.87
CA TYR A 346 7.41 -3.43 -23.55
C TYR A 346 8.59 -3.00 -24.43
N ALA A 347 9.54 -3.92 -24.53
CA ALA A 347 10.70 -3.87 -25.41
C ALA A 347 10.63 -5.02 -26.41
N ILE A 348 10.94 -4.75 -27.68
CA ILE A 348 10.84 -5.75 -28.76
C ILE A 348 12.23 -6.16 -29.23
N TYR A 349 12.51 -7.48 -29.20
CA TYR A 349 13.70 -8.09 -29.80
C TYR A 349 13.32 -9.12 -30.85
N GLN A 350 13.69 -8.86 -32.10
CA GLN A 350 13.31 -9.74 -33.19
C GLN A 350 14.32 -9.78 -34.34
N ASP A 351 14.61 -10.98 -34.84
CA ASP A 351 15.47 -11.21 -36.00
C ASP A 351 16.91 -10.69 -35.82
N ASN A 352 17.42 -10.58 -34.60
CA ASN A 352 18.79 -10.14 -34.35
C ASN A 352 19.79 -11.30 -34.46
N ASN A 353 21.04 -11.05 -34.08
CA ASN A 353 22.03 -12.11 -33.98
C ASN A 353 21.61 -13.14 -32.90
N PRO A 354 21.66 -14.46 -33.17
CA PRO A 354 21.35 -15.48 -32.17
C PRO A 354 22.23 -15.45 -30.90
N LYS A 355 23.38 -14.76 -30.96
CA LYS A 355 24.29 -14.57 -29.83
C LYS A 355 24.05 -13.27 -29.05
N LEU A 356 22.98 -12.53 -29.36
CA LEU A 356 22.66 -11.26 -28.69
C LEU A 356 22.53 -11.42 -27.17
N PHE A 357 21.94 -12.53 -26.73
CA PHE A 357 21.79 -12.86 -25.32
C PHE A 357 22.83 -13.92 -24.92
N LYS A 358 23.72 -13.58 -23.98
CA LYS A 358 24.78 -14.47 -23.46
C LYS A 358 24.23 -15.59 -22.54
N GLY A 359 23.13 -16.25 -22.92
CA GLY A 359 22.57 -17.41 -22.23
C GLY A 359 21.47 -17.13 -21.19
N LYS A 360 20.91 -15.92 -21.13
CA LYS A 360 19.71 -15.59 -20.33
C LYS A 360 18.63 -15.04 -21.27
N GLU A 361 17.39 -15.54 -21.19
CA GLU A 361 16.30 -15.11 -22.08
C GLU A 361 16.01 -13.61 -21.90
N CYS A 362 16.29 -12.81 -22.94
CA CYS A 362 15.97 -11.38 -23.05
C CYS A 362 16.39 -10.40 -21.96
N GLN A 363 17.37 -10.78 -21.14
CA GLN A 363 18.01 -9.87 -20.20
C GLN A 363 19.21 -9.20 -20.87
N ILE A 364 19.18 -7.86 -20.93
CA ILE A 364 20.16 -6.99 -21.59
C ILE A 364 21.14 -6.39 -20.56
N ASN A 365 21.21 -6.97 -19.36
CA ASN A 365 22.21 -6.60 -18.38
C ASN A 365 22.35 -7.69 -17.30
N ASP A 366 23.53 -7.81 -16.71
CA ASP A 366 23.76 -8.64 -15.51
C ASP A 366 23.07 -8.05 -14.27
N TRP A 367 22.50 -6.84 -14.31
CA TRP A 367 21.70 -6.28 -13.22
C TRP A 367 20.42 -7.08 -12.96
N TRP A 368 19.87 -7.73 -13.98
CA TRP A 368 18.73 -8.64 -13.85
C TRP A 368 19.09 -10.00 -13.21
N SER A 369 20.38 -10.21 -12.89
CA SER A 369 20.87 -11.45 -12.27
C SER A 369 20.65 -11.46 -10.76
N GLY A 370 19.39 -11.45 -10.31
CA GLY A 370 19.00 -11.78 -8.93
C GLY A 370 19.59 -10.93 -7.79
N ASN A 371 20.38 -9.90 -8.10
CA ASN A 371 21.03 -8.98 -7.16
C ASN A 371 20.54 -7.53 -7.31
N ALA A 372 19.64 -7.24 -8.26
CA ALA A 372 18.94 -5.97 -8.29
C ALA A 372 18.07 -5.86 -7.03
N ASN A 373 18.21 -4.77 -6.29
CA ASN A 373 17.29 -4.45 -5.21
C ASN A 373 15.87 -4.28 -5.80
N LYS A 374 14.82 -4.48 -4.98
CA LYS A 374 13.41 -4.29 -5.43
C LYS A 374 13.18 -2.93 -6.09
N ARG A 375 14.01 -1.95 -5.74
CA ARG A 375 14.00 -0.60 -6.27
C ARG A 375 14.30 -0.51 -7.76
N ASP A 376 15.39 -1.11 -8.22
CA ASP A 376 15.80 -1.03 -9.63
C ASP A 376 14.80 -1.77 -10.52
N LEU A 377 14.18 -2.83 -9.99
CA LEU A 377 13.14 -3.59 -10.68
C LEU A 377 11.89 -2.75 -10.98
N MET A 378 11.42 -1.89 -10.08
CA MET A 378 10.19 -1.09 -10.31
C MET A 378 10.40 0.06 -11.30
N MET A 379 11.58 0.69 -11.30
CA MET A 379 11.90 1.82 -12.19
C MET A 379 12.20 1.38 -13.63
N LEU A 380 12.63 0.12 -13.81
CA LEU A 380 13.02 -0.47 -15.09
C LEU A 380 12.07 -1.55 -15.60
N ASP A 381 10.96 -1.81 -14.89
CA ASP A 381 10.02 -2.90 -15.20
C ASP A 381 9.53 -2.83 -16.65
N LEU A 382 10.08 -3.71 -17.48
CA LEU A 382 9.87 -3.80 -18.93
C LEU A 382 9.53 -5.24 -19.29
N ASN A 383 8.44 -5.41 -20.04
CA ASN A 383 8.07 -6.68 -20.63
C ASN A 383 8.83 -6.90 -21.94
N PHE A 384 9.59 -7.98 -22.04
CA PHE A 384 10.31 -8.33 -23.25
C PHE A 384 9.46 -9.22 -24.16
N THR A 385 9.42 -8.91 -25.46
CA THR A 385 8.68 -9.68 -26.46
C THR A 385 9.43 -9.76 -27.79
N GLY A 386 8.91 -10.57 -28.71
CA GLY A 386 9.50 -10.85 -30.02
C GLY A 386 10.17 -12.23 -30.10
N ALA A 387 10.45 -12.64 -31.34
CA ALA A 387 10.93 -13.99 -31.63
C ALA A 387 12.28 -14.33 -30.97
N ASP A 388 13.12 -13.32 -30.69
CA ASP A 388 14.41 -13.53 -30.03
C ASP A 388 14.24 -13.77 -28.52
N CYS A 389 13.05 -13.47 -27.96
CA CYS A 389 12.67 -13.65 -26.55
C CYS A 389 11.79 -14.88 -26.28
N GLY A 390 11.67 -15.80 -27.24
CA GLY A 390 10.78 -16.97 -27.09
C GLY A 390 9.28 -16.65 -27.19
N GLY A 391 8.93 -15.38 -27.45
CA GLY A 391 7.58 -14.92 -27.79
C GLY A 391 7.22 -15.19 -29.26
N GLU A 392 5.96 -14.98 -29.62
CA GLU A 392 5.56 -15.01 -31.03
C GLU A 392 6.18 -13.86 -31.80
N ARG A 393 6.36 -14.06 -33.10
CA ARG A 393 6.88 -13.04 -34.00
C ARG A 393 5.88 -11.86 -34.03
N VAL A 394 6.33 -10.68 -33.62
CA VAL A 394 5.53 -9.47 -33.67
C VAL A 394 5.51 -8.95 -35.11
N GLU A 395 4.33 -8.67 -35.63
CA GLU A 395 4.18 -8.02 -36.93
C GLU A 395 4.58 -6.54 -36.81
N ILE A 396 5.79 -6.23 -37.25
CA ILE A 396 6.32 -4.87 -37.21
C ILE A 396 5.87 -4.17 -38.49
N LEU A 397 4.74 -3.45 -38.41
CA LEU A 397 4.30 -2.56 -39.47
C LEU A 397 5.17 -1.30 -39.43
N TYR A 398 6.06 -1.13 -40.41
CA TYR A 398 6.93 0.05 -40.57
C TYR A 398 6.17 1.32 -41.01
N ASN A 399 4.90 1.49 -40.61
CA ASN A 399 4.09 2.62 -41.03
C ASN A 399 3.26 3.24 -39.90
N LYS A 400 3.10 4.56 -39.99
CA LYS A 400 2.89 5.57 -38.94
C LYS A 400 1.60 5.51 -38.08
N ASP A 401 0.83 4.43 -38.10
CA ASP A 401 -0.45 4.37 -37.39
C ASP A 401 -0.64 3.03 -36.65
N CYS A 402 -0.66 3.11 -35.31
CA CYS A 402 -1.11 2.14 -34.30
C CYS A 402 -0.86 0.63 -34.54
N VAL A 403 -0.06 0.05 -33.63
CA VAL A 403 -0.14 -1.40 -33.33
C VAL A 403 -1.38 -1.66 -32.46
N LYS A 404 -2.40 -2.29 -33.03
CA LYS A 404 -3.38 -3.05 -32.23
C LYS A 404 -2.80 -4.44 -31.97
N LEU A 405 -2.36 -4.69 -30.74
CA LEU A 405 -2.06 -6.03 -30.27
C LEU A 405 -3.38 -6.80 -30.13
N ASN A 406 -3.65 -7.70 -31.07
CA ASN A 406 -4.54 -8.83 -30.82
C ASN A 406 -3.69 -10.04 -30.41
N THR A 407 -4.32 -10.89 -29.59
CA THR A 407 -3.89 -12.20 -29.05
C THR A 407 -2.94 -12.23 -27.85
N PHE A 408 -3.52 -12.40 -26.65
CA PHE A 408 -2.87 -12.94 -25.45
C PHE A 408 -2.56 -14.43 -25.65
N GLY A 409 -1.31 -14.76 -25.95
CA GLY A 409 -0.75 -16.10 -25.81
C GLY A 409 -0.01 -16.21 -24.47
N LEU A 410 -0.58 -16.92 -23.50
CA LEU A 410 -0.03 -17.13 -22.16
C LEU A 410 1.14 -18.14 -22.18
N LYS A 411 2.32 -17.78 -21.67
CA LYS A 411 3.38 -18.75 -21.31
C LYS A 411 3.82 -18.56 -19.86
N LEU A 412 3.47 -19.53 -19.02
CA LEU A 412 4.15 -19.83 -17.75
C LEU A 412 5.26 -20.84 -18.06
N SER A 413 6.52 -20.41 -18.12
CA SER A 413 7.65 -21.32 -18.30
C SER A 413 8.60 -21.25 -17.11
N ASN A 414 8.95 -22.42 -16.56
CA ASN A 414 10.11 -22.58 -15.70
C ASN A 414 11.23 -23.27 -16.52
N PRO A 415 12.30 -22.56 -16.90
CA PRO A 415 13.40 -23.13 -17.69
C PRO A 415 14.08 -24.33 -17.00
N ASP A 416 14.05 -24.36 -15.67
CA ASP A 416 14.80 -25.35 -14.88
C ASP A 416 14.05 -26.67 -14.69
N ASP A 417 12.72 -26.70 -14.84
CA ASP A 417 11.95 -27.95 -14.73
C ASP A 417 10.71 -28.01 -15.64
N PRO A 418 10.89 -28.12 -16.97
CA PRO A 418 9.79 -28.11 -17.95
C PRO A 418 8.80 -29.28 -17.76
N LYS A 419 9.20 -30.36 -17.06
CA LYS A 419 8.30 -31.50 -16.78
C LYS A 419 7.25 -31.19 -15.70
N CYS A 420 7.42 -30.10 -14.96
CA CYS A 420 6.51 -29.65 -13.92
C CYS A 420 5.57 -28.52 -14.39
N VAL A 421 5.56 -28.24 -15.70
CA VAL A 421 4.65 -27.28 -16.32
C VAL A 421 3.39 -28.00 -16.78
N PHE A 422 2.23 -27.50 -16.39
CA PHE A 422 0.95 -27.93 -16.91
C PHE A 422 0.55 -27.04 -18.10
N ASN A 423 0.83 -27.50 -19.31
CA ASN A 423 0.61 -26.76 -20.56
C ASN A 423 -0.86 -26.67 -21.02
N HIS A 424 -1.79 -27.05 -20.16
CA HIS A 424 -3.22 -26.92 -20.42
C HIS A 424 -3.82 -25.96 -19.40
N THR A 425 -4.69 -25.06 -19.85
CA THR A 425 -5.35 -24.10 -18.96
C THR A 425 -6.64 -24.68 -18.38
N GLU A 426 -7.45 -25.31 -19.22
CA GLU A 426 -8.72 -25.91 -18.80
C GLU A 426 -8.53 -27.32 -18.25
N VAL A 427 -9.15 -27.63 -17.11
CA VAL A 427 -9.02 -28.90 -16.40
C VAL A 427 -10.23 -29.80 -16.65
N THR A 428 -10.03 -30.86 -17.44
CA THR A 428 -11.02 -31.89 -17.79
C THR A 428 -10.39 -33.28 -17.65
N SER A 429 -11.18 -34.36 -17.77
CA SER A 429 -10.67 -35.72 -17.74
C SER A 429 -9.67 -36.03 -18.87
N GLU A 430 -9.69 -35.25 -19.94
CA GLU A 430 -8.70 -35.33 -21.02
C GLU A 430 -7.41 -34.63 -20.64
N THR A 431 -7.47 -33.35 -20.24
CA THR A 431 -6.27 -32.53 -19.99
C THR A 431 -5.57 -32.92 -18.69
N ILE A 432 -6.31 -33.34 -17.65
CA ILE A 432 -5.75 -33.73 -16.35
C ILE A 432 -4.83 -34.97 -16.45
N LYS A 433 -4.94 -35.77 -17.51
CA LYS A 433 -4.02 -36.91 -17.76
C LYS A 433 -2.58 -36.45 -17.93
N ASN A 434 -2.38 -35.22 -18.41
CA ASN A 434 -1.09 -34.58 -18.59
C ASN A 434 -0.65 -33.77 -17.37
N PHE A 435 -1.38 -33.86 -16.25
CA PHE A 435 -1.05 -33.12 -15.04
C PHE A 435 0.29 -33.61 -14.45
N PRO A 436 1.25 -32.70 -14.18
CA PRO A 436 2.58 -33.07 -13.74
C PRO A 436 2.57 -33.69 -12.34
N LYS A 437 3.41 -34.70 -12.13
CA LYS A 437 3.58 -35.37 -10.83
C LYS A 437 4.65 -34.68 -9.97
N CYS A 438 4.53 -33.36 -9.83
CA CYS A 438 5.48 -32.52 -9.10
C CYS A 438 4.88 -31.91 -7.83
N SER A 439 5.74 -31.58 -6.86
CA SER A 439 5.37 -30.83 -5.66
C SER A 439 5.11 -29.36 -5.98
N LYS A 440 5.98 -28.74 -6.78
CA LYS A 440 5.79 -27.41 -7.35
C LYS A 440 5.36 -27.53 -8.80
N VAL A 441 4.24 -26.91 -9.17
CA VAL A 441 3.67 -26.92 -10.52
C VAL A 441 3.56 -25.51 -11.07
N TYR A 442 3.84 -25.35 -12.36
CA TYR A 442 3.64 -24.10 -13.09
C TYR A 442 2.45 -24.24 -14.02
N GLY A 443 1.41 -23.43 -13.85
CA GLY A 443 0.22 -23.53 -14.69
C GLY A 443 -0.95 -22.70 -14.20
N ILE A 444 -1.91 -22.46 -15.09
CA ILE A 444 -3.18 -21.81 -14.76
C ILE A 444 -4.26 -22.89 -14.74
N LEU A 445 -4.94 -23.04 -13.62
CA LEU A 445 -5.98 -24.04 -13.44
C LEU A 445 -7.34 -23.39 -13.63
N VAL A 446 -7.95 -23.59 -14.80
CA VAL A 446 -9.33 -23.16 -15.10
C VAL A 446 -10.25 -24.36 -14.97
N ILE A 447 -11.12 -24.34 -13.96
CA ILE A 447 -12.16 -25.34 -13.71
C ILE A 447 -13.50 -24.68 -13.96
N ASN A 448 -14.17 -25.05 -15.05
CA ASN A 448 -15.42 -24.39 -15.45
C ASN A 448 -16.53 -25.39 -15.79
N SER A 449 -17.57 -24.94 -16.50
CA SER A 449 -18.70 -25.79 -16.93
C SER A 449 -18.29 -26.97 -17.83
N ASN A 450 -17.11 -26.93 -18.45
CA ASN A 450 -16.59 -28.00 -19.30
C ASN A 450 -15.89 -29.10 -18.50
N THR A 451 -15.65 -28.91 -17.19
CA THR A 451 -15.04 -29.95 -16.36
C THR A 451 -16.02 -31.10 -16.12
N ASP A 452 -15.60 -32.32 -16.45
CA ASP A 452 -16.31 -33.57 -16.19
C ASP A 452 -15.76 -34.30 -14.93
N LEU A 453 -14.93 -33.62 -14.16
CA LEU A 453 -14.27 -34.13 -12.96
C LEU A 453 -14.98 -33.68 -11.68
N ASN A 454 -15.11 -34.59 -10.72
CA ASN A 454 -15.57 -34.25 -9.37
C ASN A 454 -14.39 -33.90 -8.42
N VAL A 455 -14.72 -33.35 -7.25
CA VAL A 455 -13.73 -32.93 -6.23
C VAL A 455 -12.75 -34.05 -5.85
N SER A 456 -13.22 -35.31 -5.76
CA SER A 456 -12.35 -36.43 -5.41
C SER A 456 -11.37 -36.80 -6.52
N GLN A 457 -11.78 -36.67 -7.79
CA GLN A 457 -10.91 -36.91 -8.93
C GLN A 457 -9.85 -35.80 -9.04
N LEU A 458 -10.25 -34.54 -8.86
CA LEU A 458 -9.32 -33.40 -8.80
C LEU A 458 -8.30 -33.57 -7.66
N LYS A 459 -8.78 -33.93 -6.47
CA LYS A 459 -7.91 -34.18 -5.30
C LYS A 459 -6.90 -35.31 -5.56
N ASN A 460 -7.30 -36.38 -6.23
CA ASN A 460 -6.39 -37.47 -6.58
C ASN A 460 -5.39 -37.06 -7.66
N ALA A 461 -5.79 -36.21 -8.62
CA ALA A 461 -4.88 -35.68 -9.63
C ALA A 461 -3.83 -34.73 -9.04
N PHE A 462 -4.26 -33.84 -8.14
CA PHE A 462 -3.42 -32.84 -7.50
C PHE A 462 -2.66 -33.34 -6.27
N LYS A 463 -2.75 -34.63 -5.93
CA LYS A 463 -2.23 -35.23 -4.68
C LYS A 463 -0.73 -35.01 -4.42
N ASN A 464 0.04 -34.73 -5.46
CA ASN A 464 1.47 -34.48 -5.35
C ASN A 464 1.79 -32.99 -5.27
N MET A 465 0.90 -32.11 -5.74
CA MET A 465 1.12 -30.66 -5.83
C MET A 465 0.82 -30.01 -4.49
N SER A 466 1.86 -29.46 -3.87
CA SER A 466 1.80 -28.66 -2.64
C SER A 466 1.97 -27.16 -2.90
N SER A 467 2.45 -26.80 -4.09
CA SER A 467 2.78 -25.43 -4.46
C SER A 467 2.42 -25.15 -5.93
N LEU A 468 1.80 -23.99 -6.21
CA LEU A 468 1.41 -23.57 -7.57
C LEU A 468 1.98 -22.19 -7.91
N VAL A 469 2.64 -22.07 -9.06
CA VAL A 469 3.01 -20.79 -9.68
C VAL A 469 2.14 -20.59 -10.92
N GLY A 470 1.20 -19.64 -10.86
CA GLY A 470 0.22 -19.42 -11.92
C GLY A 470 -1.11 -18.87 -11.42
N GLY A 471 -2.25 -19.43 -11.82
CA GLY A 471 -3.57 -18.89 -11.46
C GLY A 471 -4.59 -19.98 -11.15
N ILE A 472 -5.61 -19.64 -10.37
CA ILE A 472 -6.72 -20.55 -10.02
C ILE A 472 -8.04 -19.91 -10.38
N HIS A 473 -8.69 -20.38 -11.43
CA HIS A 473 -9.99 -19.89 -11.88
C HIS A 473 -11.02 -21.00 -11.76
N VAL A 474 -12.04 -20.81 -10.92
CA VAL A 474 -13.16 -21.75 -10.77
C VAL A 474 -14.44 -21.03 -11.13
N GLU A 475 -14.93 -21.24 -12.35
CA GLU A 475 -15.94 -20.38 -12.95
C GLU A 475 -17.09 -21.15 -13.59
N ASN A 476 -18.35 -20.89 -13.21
CA ASN A 476 -19.50 -21.59 -13.77
C ASN A 476 -19.43 -23.13 -13.62
N SER A 477 -18.72 -23.63 -12.60
CA SER A 477 -18.54 -25.07 -12.37
C SER A 477 -19.69 -25.67 -11.57
N ASN A 478 -19.79 -27.01 -11.61
CA ASN A 478 -20.71 -27.79 -10.79
C ASN A 478 -20.09 -28.28 -9.48
N LEU A 479 -18.90 -27.80 -9.11
CA LEU A 479 -18.21 -28.23 -7.88
C LEU A 479 -18.94 -27.74 -6.63
N THR A 480 -18.91 -28.58 -5.59
CA THR A 480 -19.46 -28.24 -4.27
C THR A 480 -18.41 -27.73 -3.29
N SER A 481 -17.13 -27.98 -3.55
CA SER A 481 -16.03 -27.67 -2.64
C SER A 481 -14.72 -27.40 -3.39
N LEU A 482 -13.90 -26.48 -2.85
CA LEU A 482 -12.52 -26.24 -3.29
C LEU A 482 -11.47 -27.13 -2.58
N SER A 483 -11.92 -28.11 -1.79
CA SER A 483 -11.06 -28.98 -0.97
C SER A 483 -10.31 -30.05 -1.79
N PHE A 484 -9.66 -29.66 -2.87
CA PHE A 484 -8.87 -30.52 -3.76
C PHE A 484 -7.36 -30.24 -3.73
N PHE A 485 -6.90 -29.18 -3.05
CA PHE A 485 -5.47 -28.92 -2.84
C PHE A 485 -4.85 -29.91 -1.86
N THR A 486 -3.57 -30.23 -2.07
CA THR A 486 -2.79 -31.07 -1.15
C THR A 486 -2.08 -30.18 -0.15
N LEU A 487 -2.45 -30.30 1.12
CA LEU A 487 -1.83 -29.50 2.19
C LEU A 487 -0.60 -30.23 2.75
N VAL A 488 0.48 -29.50 2.99
CA VAL A 488 1.75 -29.98 3.56
C VAL A 488 2.03 -29.35 4.94
N GLY A 489 2.83 -30.00 5.79
CA GLY A 489 3.17 -29.57 7.16
C GLY A 489 2.59 -30.46 8.27
N THR A 490 3.27 -30.53 9.42
CA THR A 490 2.90 -31.37 10.58
C THR A 490 1.96 -30.67 11.55
N ASP A 491 2.25 -29.40 11.89
CA ASP A 491 1.53 -28.63 12.90
C ASP A 491 0.59 -27.58 12.29
N PHE A 492 0.97 -27.01 11.13
CA PHE A 492 0.14 -26.13 10.33
C PHE A 492 0.12 -26.66 8.89
N LYS A 493 -1.05 -27.07 8.42
CA LYS A 493 -1.24 -27.60 7.05
C LYS A 493 -1.48 -26.44 6.08
N PHE A 494 -0.63 -26.27 5.07
CA PHE A 494 -0.71 -25.15 4.10
C PHE A 494 -0.48 -25.60 2.65
N PHE A 495 -0.76 -24.69 1.71
CA PHE A 495 -0.53 -24.80 0.27
C PHE A 495 0.10 -23.49 -0.24
N GLU A 496 1.21 -23.57 -0.96
CA GLU A 496 1.93 -22.38 -1.43
C GLU A 496 1.38 -21.90 -2.78
N LEU A 497 1.20 -20.59 -2.93
CA LEU A 497 0.67 -19.99 -4.16
C LEU A 497 1.45 -18.72 -4.55
N SER A 498 1.87 -18.67 -5.80
CA SER A 498 2.33 -17.46 -6.50
C SER A 498 1.37 -17.17 -7.64
N CYS A 499 0.67 -16.03 -7.58
CA CYS A 499 -0.45 -15.73 -8.49
C CYS A 499 -0.46 -14.34 -9.12
N LYS A 500 0.62 -13.56 -8.95
CA LYS A 500 0.74 -12.14 -9.32
C LYS A 500 0.03 -11.74 -10.62
N ASN A 501 0.26 -12.46 -11.72
CA ASN A 501 -0.28 -12.10 -13.04
C ASN A 501 -1.64 -12.72 -13.39
N TYR A 502 -2.14 -13.69 -12.61
CA TYR A 502 -3.29 -14.53 -13.00
C TYR A 502 -4.40 -14.58 -11.96
N GLY A 503 -4.08 -14.34 -10.70
CA GLY A 503 -5.04 -14.24 -9.60
C GLY A 503 -5.75 -15.55 -9.22
N VAL A 504 -6.66 -15.40 -8.26
CA VAL A 504 -7.59 -16.42 -7.78
C VAL A 504 -9.00 -15.89 -8.02
N ILE A 505 -9.70 -16.49 -8.99
CA ILE A 505 -11.04 -16.05 -9.43
C ILE A 505 -12.02 -17.20 -9.21
N ILE A 506 -13.02 -17.00 -8.36
CA ILE A 506 -14.04 -18.01 -8.05
C ILE A 506 -15.41 -17.38 -8.27
N GLN A 507 -16.03 -17.67 -9.41
CA GLN A 507 -17.26 -16.98 -9.78
C GLN A 507 -18.36 -17.83 -10.39
N ASN A 508 -19.61 -17.44 -10.14
CA ASN A 508 -20.80 -18.00 -10.77
C ASN A 508 -20.99 -19.52 -10.54
N ASN A 509 -20.45 -20.09 -9.45
CA ASN A 509 -20.60 -21.51 -9.13
C ASN A 509 -21.85 -21.73 -8.26
N LYS A 510 -22.92 -22.25 -8.88
CA LYS A 510 -24.24 -22.38 -8.23
C LYS A 510 -24.27 -23.36 -7.06
N ASN A 511 -23.39 -24.37 -7.09
CA ASN A 511 -23.38 -25.46 -6.11
C ASN A 511 -22.24 -25.35 -5.08
N LEU A 512 -21.39 -24.32 -5.17
CA LEU A 512 -20.21 -24.20 -4.33
C LEU A 512 -20.60 -23.73 -2.93
N SER A 513 -20.40 -24.58 -1.93
CA SER A 513 -20.75 -24.29 -0.53
C SER A 513 -19.55 -24.31 0.42
N ASN A 514 -18.37 -24.72 -0.05
CA ASN A 514 -17.16 -24.81 0.78
C ASN A 514 -15.92 -24.27 0.05
N ALA A 515 -15.34 -23.19 0.60
CA ALA A 515 -14.09 -22.59 0.14
C ALA A 515 -12.99 -22.61 1.22
N GLY A 516 -13.15 -23.37 2.32
CA GLY A 516 -12.21 -23.37 3.46
C GLY A 516 -10.79 -23.83 3.13
N ALA A 517 -10.56 -24.38 1.94
CA ALA A 517 -9.21 -24.65 1.46
C ALA A 517 -8.39 -23.36 1.22
N LEU A 518 -9.05 -22.22 0.99
CA LEU A 518 -8.39 -20.94 0.75
C LEU A 518 -7.73 -20.36 2.02
N GLU A 519 -8.23 -20.67 3.22
CA GLU A 519 -7.60 -20.32 4.51
C GLU A 519 -6.19 -20.91 4.65
N LYS A 520 -5.87 -21.95 3.87
CA LYS A 520 -4.61 -22.67 3.95
C LYS A 520 -3.61 -22.24 2.89
N LEU A 521 -3.96 -21.23 2.08
CA LEU A 521 -3.02 -20.63 1.14
C LEU A 521 -1.95 -19.85 1.91
N VAL A 522 -0.71 -19.89 1.41
CA VAL A 522 0.39 -19.03 1.86
C VAL A 522 1.18 -18.57 0.64
N PRO A 523 1.76 -17.35 0.63
CA PRO A 523 2.64 -16.93 -0.45
C PRO A 523 3.92 -17.77 -0.48
N PHE A 524 4.63 -17.77 -1.61
CA PHE A 524 6.02 -18.22 -1.64
C PHE A 524 6.89 -17.31 -0.75
N VAL A 525 7.99 -17.86 -0.22
CA VAL A 525 9.02 -17.07 0.45
C VAL A 525 9.45 -15.93 -0.50
N ASP A 526 9.40 -14.69 -0.01
CA ASP A 526 9.68 -13.44 -0.73
C ASP A 526 8.60 -12.88 -1.67
N GLU A 527 7.39 -13.47 -1.69
CA GLU A 527 6.20 -12.94 -2.39
C GLU A 527 5.09 -12.52 -1.41
N ASP A 528 4.20 -11.61 -1.84
CA ASP A 528 3.00 -11.22 -1.09
C ASP A 528 1.74 -11.61 -1.87
N LEU A 529 0.75 -12.22 -1.19
CA LEU A 529 -0.55 -12.52 -1.80
C LEU A 529 -1.33 -11.25 -2.15
N ASN A 530 -0.98 -10.09 -1.60
CA ASN A 530 -1.54 -8.78 -1.99
C ASN A 530 -1.32 -8.44 -3.46
N ASP A 531 -0.25 -8.97 -4.07
CA ASP A 531 0.04 -8.80 -5.50
C ASP A 531 -0.90 -9.64 -6.39
N CYS A 532 -1.68 -10.57 -5.81
CA CYS A 532 -2.64 -11.35 -6.55
C CYS A 532 -4.04 -10.71 -6.52
N LYS A 533 -4.72 -10.73 -7.66
CA LYS A 533 -6.16 -10.45 -7.70
C LYS A 533 -6.94 -11.60 -7.05
N PHE A 534 -7.62 -11.35 -5.93
CA PHE A 534 -8.52 -12.30 -5.28
C PHE A 534 -9.98 -11.87 -5.43
N GLN A 535 -10.78 -12.66 -6.16
CA GLN A 535 -12.18 -12.34 -6.42
C GLN A 535 -13.07 -13.56 -6.21
N ILE A 536 -14.05 -13.46 -5.30
CA ILE A 536 -15.07 -14.50 -5.06
C ILE A 536 -16.46 -13.89 -5.26
N ALA A 537 -17.09 -14.20 -6.38
CA ALA A 537 -18.31 -13.51 -6.82
C ALA A 537 -19.44 -14.44 -7.22
N ASN A 538 -20.68 -14.09 -6.87
CA ASN A 538 -21.89 -14.75 -7.39
C ASN A 538 -21.95 -16.28 -7.15
N ASN A 539 -21.53 -16.75 -5.97
CA ASN A 539 -21.68 -18.15 -5.55
C ASN A 539 -22.81 -18.25 -4.51
N PRO A 540 -24.08 -18.49 -4.90
CA PRO A 540 -25.25 -18.13 -4.09
C PRO A 540 -25.41 -18.88 -2.77
N ILE A 541 -24.70 -20.00 -2.59
CA ILE A 541 -24.77 -20.83 -1.37
C ILE A 541 -23.44 -20.88 -0.60
N LEU A 542 -22.46 -20.06 -0.98
CA LEU A 542 -21.15 -20.01 -0.34
C LEU A 542 -21.15 -19.01 0.82
N ASP A 543 -20.99 -19.51 2.04
CA ASP A 543 -20.80 -18.68 3.24
C ASP A 543 -19.30 -18.40 3.44
N LEU A 544 -18.90 -17.13 3.30
CA LEU A 544 -17.50 -16.72 3.47
C LEU A 544 -17.16 -16.26 4.89
N GLN A 545 -18.11 -16.14 5.82
CA GLN A 545 -17.90 -15.46 7.11
C GLN A 545 -16.65 -15.95 7.87
N ASN A 546 -16.51 -17.27 8.03
CA ASN A 546 -15.35 -17.86 8.72
C ASN A 546 -14.03 -17.67 7.94
N LEU A 547 -14.11 -17.61 6.61
CA LEU A 547 -12.98 -17.39 5.72
C LEU A 547 -12.43 -15.96 5.87
N CYS A 548 -13.33 -14.99 6.05
CA CYS A 548 -13.01 -13.57 6.22
C CYS A 548 -12.34 -13.26 7.56
N ASP A 549 -12.67 -14.03 8.61
CA ASP A 549 -12.08 -13.89 9.94
C ASP A 549 -10.74 -14.66 10.08
N GLY A 550 -10.31 -15.36 9.03
CA GLY A 550 -9.11 -16.18 9.00
C GLY A 550 -7.82 -15.37 8.76
N TYR A 551 -6.74 -15.75 9.47
CA TYR A 551 -5.45 -15.05 9.48
C TYR A 551 -4.85 -14.77 8.10
N THR A 552 -5.01 -15.64 7.09
CA THR A 552 -4.37 -15.44 5.77
C THR A 552 -5.11 -14.42 4.89
N LEU A 553 -6.44 -14.49 4.82
CA LEU A 553 -7.23 -13.72 3.86
C LEU A 553 -7.70 -12.36 4.42
N ALA A 554 -7.66 -12.19 5.74
CA ALA A 554 -8.01 -10.94 6.42
C ALA A 554 -7.07 -9.76 6.11
N TYR A 555 -5.83 -10.03 5.66
CA TYR A 555 -4.83 -8.99 5.35
C TYR A 555 -4.75 -8.63 3.85
N LEU A 556 -5.58 -9.23 2.99
CA LEU A 556 -5.55 -8.96 1.56
C LEU A 556 -6.22 -7.62 1.22
N VAL A 557 -5.44 -6.66 0.72
CA VAL A 557 -5.90 -5.29 0.39
C VAL A 557 -6.90 -5.29 -0.79
N ASN A 558 -6.78 -6.25 -1.72
CA ASN A 558 -7.57 -6.34 -2.96
C ASN A 558 -8.53 -7.55 -2.99
N PHE A 559 -9.08 -7.95 -1.85
CA PHE A 559 -10.00 -9.09 -1.77
C PHE A 559 -11.46 -8.69 -2.03
N GLU A 560 -11.97 -9.03 -3.22
CA GLU A 560 -13.32 -8.69 -3.64
C GLU A 560 -14.30 -9.84 -3.38
N THR A 561 -15.37 -9.60 -2.60
CA THR A 561 -16.44 -10.57 -2.37
C THR A 561 -17.83 -9.96 -2.55
N TYR A 562 -18.64 -10.52 -3.45
CA TYR A 562 -20.02 -10.05 -3.67
C TYR A 562 -20.91 -11.15 -4.25
N GLY A 563 -22.23 -11.06 -4.03
CA GLY A 563 -23.18 -12.03 -4.60
C GLY A 563 -23.06 -13.46 -4.05
N ASN A 564 -22.33 -13.69 -2.95
CA ASN A 564 -22.29 -14.96 -2.22
C ASN A 564 -23.34 -15.02 -1.10
N LEU A 565 -23.55 -16.20 -0.49
CA LEU A 565 -24.51 -16.39 0.63
C LEU A 565 -24.16 -15.49 1.83
N LYS A 566 -22.86 -15.39 2.15
CA LYS A 566 -22.30 -14.32 3.00
C LYS A 566 -20.98 -13.87 2.40
N ASN A 567 -20.73 -12.57 2.46
CA ASN A 567 -19.54 -11.92 1.92
C ASN A 567 -18.63 -11.43 3.05
N CYS A 568 -17.37 -11.14 2.74
CA CYS A 568 -16.45 -10.48 3.65
C CYS A 568 -16.79 -9.00 3.75
N GLY A 569 -16.82 -8.48 4.98
CA GLY A 569 -17.24 -7.10 5.27
C GLY A 569 -18.73 -6.96 5.60
N CYS A 570 -19.11 -5.79 6.12
CA CYS A 570 -20.45 -5.55 6.65
C CYS A 570 -21.52 -5.52 5.54
N GLN A 571 -22.25 -6.63 5.40
CA GLN A 571 -23.61 -6.60 4.86
C GLN A 571 -24.57 -6.46 6.06
N GLY A 572 -25.27 -5.33 6.11
CA GLY A 572 -26.14 -4.96 7.21
C GLY A 572 -27.16 -6.04 7.58
N ASN A 573 -27.40 -6.15 8.88
CA ASN A 573 -28.47 -6.90 9.55
C ASN A 573 -28.21 -8.38 9.87
N ALA A 574 -27.31 -8.65 10.82
CA ALA A 574 -27.50 -9.70 11.84
C ALA A 574 -26.48 -9.52 12.99
N ILE A 575 -26.93 -9.03 14.15
CA ILE A 575 -26.14 -8.98 15.38
C ILE A 575 -26.19 -10.37 16.03
N TYR A 576 -25.10 -11.13 15.95
CA TYR A 576 -24.76 -12.07 17.03
C TYR A 576 -23.92 -11.27 18.03
N PRO A 577 -24.31 -11.15 19.31
CA PRO A 577 -23.51 -10.41 20.27
C PRO A 577 -22.18 -11.15 20.48
N PRO A 578 -21.03 -10.53 20.17
CA PRO A 578 -19.75 -11.00 20.70
C PRO A 578 -19.82 -10.92 22.22
N THR A 579 -19.17 -11.85 22.92
CA THR A 579 -18.98 -11.77 24.36
C THR A 579 -18.38 -10.40 24.71
N LEU A 580 -18.97 -9.75 25.73
CA LEU A 580 -18.86 -8.33 26.07
C LEU A 580 -17.42 -7.78 26.21
N PHE A 581 -16.39 -8.64 26.24
CA PHE A 581 -14.99 -8.29 26.54
C PHE A 581 -13.94 -8.80 25.53
N ASP A 582 -14.35 -9.37 24.39
CA ASP A 582 -13.38 -9.95 23.42
C ASP A 582 -12.47 -8.89 22.77
N ARG A 583 -12.95 -7.64 22.71
CA ARG A 583 -12.20 -6.49 22.18
C ARG A 583 -11.47 -5.67 23.25
N LEU A 584 -11.59 -6.03 24.54
CA LEU A 584 -10.90 -5.31 25.60
C LEU A 584 -9.43 -5.75 25.63
N THR A 585 -8.52 -4.82 25.35
CA THR A 585 -7.08 -5.08 25.25
C THR A 585 -6.30 -4.67 26.50
N PHE A 586 -6.80 -3.70 27.28
CA PHE A 586 -6.23 -3.31 28.56
C PHE A 586 -7.21 -2.51 29.44
N ILE A 587 -6.88 -2.34 30.72
CA ILE A 587 -7.61 -1.50 31.68
C ILE A 587 -6.67 -0.39 32.17
N VAL A 588 -7.15 0.86 32.16
CA VAL A 588 -6.48 1.98 32.84
C VAL A 588 -7.37 2.46 33.97
N TYR A 589 -6.89 2.35 35.20
CA TYR A 589 -7.65 2.68 36.40
C TYR A 589 -6.78 3.46 37.39
N LEU A 590 -7.00 4.76 37.48
CA LEU A 590 -6.14 5.69 38.21
C LEU A 590 -6.74 6.19 39.54
N ASP A 591 -7.83 5.58 39.99
CA ASP A 591 -8.40 5.83 41.31
C ASP A 591 -7.94 4.73 42.28
N ASP A 592 -7.10 5.06 43.24
CA ASP A 592 -6.59 4.08 44.21
C ASP A 592 -7.56 3.89 45.41
N THR A 593 -8.73 4.53 45.40
CA THR A 593 -9.71 4.47 46.51
C THR A 593 -10.78 3.39 46.34
N THR A 594 -10.83 2.75 45.18
CA THR A 594 -11.83 1.75 44.80
C THR A 594 -11.17 0.58 44.04
N PRO A 595 -11.80 -0.61 44.02
CA PRO A 595 -11.23 -1.75 43.30
C PRO A 595 -11.29 -1.57 41.77
N VAL A 596 -10.29 -2.13 41.08
CA VAL A 596 -10.11 -2.06 39.62
C VAL A 596 -11.23 -2.81 38.89
N ILE A 597 -11.72 -3.91 39.48
CA ILE A 597 -12.81 -4.73 38.94
C ILE A 597 -13.77 -5.11 40.07
N GLU A 598 -15.06 -4.92 39.86
CA GLU A 598 -16.12 -5.44 40.73
C GLU A 598 -17.07 -6.34 39.94
N ILE A 599 -17.17 -7.61 40.35
CA ILE A 599 -18.18 -8.55 39.84
C ILE A 599 -18.98 -9.00 41.05
N VAL A 600 -20.15 -8.39 41.25
CA VAL A 600 -20.96 -8.63 42.44
C VAL A 600 -22.42 -8.91 42.11
N SER A 601 -23.02 -9.87 42.82
CA SER A 601 -24.44 -10.21 42.73
C SER A 601 -24.95 -10.69 41.35
N ASN A 602 -24.08 -11.21 40.49
CA ASN A 602 -24.47 -11.74 39.18
C ASN A 602 -24.88 -13.22 39.29
N LYS A 603 -26.19 -13.48 39.46
CA LYS A 603 -26.71 -14.84 39.67
C LYS A 603 -26.72 -15.72 38.43
N ASP A 604 -26.56 -15.18 37.23
CA ASP A 604 -26.54 -15.97 35.99
C ASP A 604 -25.14 -16.07 35.35
N LEU A 605 -24.16 -15.30 35.86
CA LEU A 605 -22.83 -15.22 35.27
C LEU A 605 -21.99 -16.45 35.62
N ARG A 606 -21.51 -17.16 34.59
CA ARG A 606 -20.65 -18.34 34.71
C ARG A 606 -19.40 -18.14 33.86
N ASN A 607 -18.23 -18.52 34.37
CA ASN A 607 -16.94 -18.49 33.66
C ASN A 607 -16.60 -17.14 33.01
N PRO A 608 -16.54 -16.03 33.78
CA PRO A 608 -16.12 -14.75 33.23
C PRO A 608 -14.65 -14.81 32.82
N SER A 609 -14.35 -14.41 31.58
CA SER A 609 -12.99 -14.23 31.11
C SER A 609 -12.87 -12.96 30.26
N PHE A 610 -11.70 -12.34 30.29
CA PHE A 610 -11.33 -11.32 29.31
C PHE A 610 -10.84 -11.97 28.01
N GLY A 611 -11.02 -11.28 26.87
CA GLY A 611 -10.63 -11.78 25.56
C GLY A 611 -9.13 -12.09 25.44
N LYS A 612 -8.76 -12.92 24.45
CA LYS A 612 -7.35 -13.30 24.19
C LYS A 612 -6.42 -12.13 23.87
N LEU A 613 -6.98 -10.97 23.55
CA LEU A 613 -6.24 -9.75 23.22
C LEU A 613 -5.94 -8.90 24.47
N PHE A 614 -6.44 -9.28 25.65
CA PHE A 614 -6.18 -8.56 26.88
C PHE A 614 -4.72 -8.73 27.31
N SER A 615 -4.03 -7.62 27.54
CA SER A 615 -2.58 -7.60 27.71
C SER A 615 -2.10 -6.94 29.01
N THR A 616 -2.78 -5.88 29.49
CA THR A 616 -2.23 -5.03 30.56
C THR A 616 -3.30 -4.34 31.42
N ILE A 617 -2.99 -4.17 32.72
CA ILE A 617 -3.70 -3.28 33.65
C ILE A 617 -2.75 -2.17 34.09
N PHE A 618 -3.17 -0.92 33.94
CA PHE A 618 -2.46 0.27 34.38
C PHE A 618 -3.16 0.87 35.61
N THR A 619 -2.41 1.02 36.69
CA THR A 619 -2.84 1.65 37.94
C THR A 619 -1.76 2.60 38.44
N ARG A 620 -2.10 3.59 39.28
CA ARG A 620 -1.10 4.48 39.89
C ARG A 620 -0.15 3.72 40.81
N SER A 621 -0.68 2.72 41.50
CA SER A 621 0.07 1.83 42.39
C SER A 621 -0.11 0.37 41.99
N PHE A 622 1.00 -0.36 41.85
CA PHE A 622 0.98 -1.81 41.62
C PHE A 622 0.38 -2.56 42.82
N LYS A 623 0.48 -2.01 44.04
CA LYS A 623 0.04 -2.68 45.27
C LYS A 623 -1.47 -2.61 45.49
N ASP A 624 -2.16 -1.68 44.84
CA ASP A 624 -3.58 -1.38 45.08
C ASP A 624 -4.50 -1.93 43.95
N ARG A 625 -4.01 -2.90 43.18
CA ARG A 625 -4.72 -3.58 42.08
C ARG A 625 -5.74 -4.59 42.59
N ASN A 626 -6.80 -4.14 43.24
CA ASN A 626 -7.79 -5.04 43.86
C ASN A 626 -8.95 -5.39 42.91
N ALA A 627 -9.41 -6.64 42.96
CA ALA A 627 -10.65 -7.08 42.31
C ALA A 627 -11.59 -7.68 43.36
N VAL A 628 -12.87 -7.29 43.33
CA VAL A 628 -13.89 -7.78 44.27
C VAL A 628 -14.87 -8.66 43.53
N ILE A 629 -14.93 -9.94 43.90
CA ILE A 629 -15.83 -10.94 43.33
C ILE A 629 -16.66 -11.54 44.47
N GLN A 630 -17.96 -11.22 44.51
CA GLN A 630 -18.80 -11.62 45.63
C GLN A 630 -20.28 -11.81 45.28
N ASP A 631 -20.92 -12.79 45.92
CA ASP A 631 -22.36 -13.07 45.81
C ASP A 631 -22.83 -13.42 44.38
N ASN A 632 -21.98 -13.98 43.52
CA ASN A 632 -22.33 -14.38 42.15
C ASN A 632 -22.89 -15.82 42.08
N HIS A 633 -22.98 -16.39 40.87
CA HIS A 633 -23.40 -17.77 40.65
C HIS A 633 -22.35 -18.77 41.19
N PRO A 634 -22.73 -19.90 41.84
CA PRO A 634 -21.77 -20.86 42.42
C PRO A 634 -20.74 -21.43 41.43
N ASP A 635 -21.13 -21.57 40.16
CA ASP A 635 -20.27 -22.08 39.08
C ASP A 635 -19.41 -20.99 38.39
N ILE A 636 -19.21 -19.82 39.00
CA ILE A 636 -18.52 -18.70 38.36
C ILE A 636 -17.07 -19.04 37.94
N TRP A 637 -16.39 -19.95 38.64
CA TRP A 637 -14.99 -20.34 38.37
C TRP A 637 -14.81 -21.78 37.89
N ASN A 638 -15.85 -22.42 37.31
CA ASN A 638 -15.75 -23.80 36.86
C ASN A 638 -14.69 -23.99 35.77
N SER A 639 -14.50 -23.02 34.87
CA SER A 639 -13.48 -23.06 33.81
C SER A 639 -12.04 -23.01 34.32
N THR A 640 -11.82 -22.58 35.55
CA THR A 640 -10.50 -22.46 36.21
C THR A 640 -10.37 -23.39 37.40
N ASN A 641 -11.20 -24.44 37.50
CA ASN A 641 -11.23 -25.39 38.62
C ASN A 641 -11.36 -24.73 40.00
N GLY A 642 -12.10 -23.62 40.09
CA GLY A 642 -12.31 -22.88 41.33
C GLY A 642 -11.23 -21.84 41.65
N GLU A 643 -10.22 -21.66 40.80
CA GLU A 643 -9.25 -20.57 40.97
C GLU A 643 -9.81 -19.23 40.48
N CYS A 644 -9.63 -18.19 41.28
CA CYS A 644 -10.04 -16.83 40.92
C CYS A 644 -9.06 -16.20 39.93
N ASN A 645 -9.40 -16.33 38.65
CA ASN A 645 -8.58 -15.82 37.58
C ASN A 645 -9.42 -15.42 36.37
N LEU A 646 -9.55 -14.11 36.14
CA LEU A 646 -10.28 -13.54 35.02
C LEU A 646 -9.54 -13.65 33.67
N PHE A 647 -8.26 -14.01 33.68
CA PHE A 647 -7.37 -14.02 32.50
C PHE A 647 -6.93 -15.44 32.08
N GLY A 648 -7.35 -16.47 32.82
CA GLY A 648 -7.01 -17.86 32.53
C GLY A 648 -5.51 -18.19 32.70
N LEU A 649 -5.08 -19.32 32.13
CA LEU A 649 -3.68 -19.77 32.19
C LEU A 649 -2.81 -18.90 31.26
N VAL A 650 -2.12 -17.92 31.84
CA VAL A 650 -1.14 -17.08 31.15
C VAL A 650 0.24 -17.70 31.31
N THR A 651 0.86 -18.14 30.21
CA THR A 651 2.17 -18.83 30.21
C THR A 651 3.38 -17.90 30.11
N ASP A 652 3.15 -16.60 29.84
CA ASP A 652 4.18 -15.55 29.81
C ASP A 652 4.24 -14.81 31.15
N GLU A 653 5.36 -14.91 31.86
CA GLU A 653 5.60 -14.22 33.14
C GLU A 653 5.40 -12.70 33.04
N LYS A 654 5.72 -12.08 31.90
CA LYS A 654 5.52 -10.63 31.71
C LYS A 654 4.03 -10.28 31.56
N ALA A 655 3.25 -11.12 30.88
CA ALA A 655 1.81 -10.96 30.77
C ALA A 655 1.11 -11.22 32.12
N MET A 656 1.58 -12.20 32.90
CA MET A 656 1.10 -12.43 34.28
C MET A 656 1.31 -11.19 35.15
N TYR A 657 2.51 -10.60 35.12
CA TYR A 657 2.80 -9.39 35.90
C TYR A 657 1.95 -8.18 35.47
N ARG A 658 1.72 -8.01 34.17
CA ARG A 658 0.94 -6.89 33.62
C ARG A 658 -0.55 -6.98 33.91
N THR A 659 -1.09 -8.19 34.05
CA THR A 659 -2.53 -8.46 34.25
C THR A 659 -2.89 -8.85 35.68
N SER A 660 -1.93 -8.92 36.59
CA SER A 660 -2.15 -9.39 37.97
C SER A 660 -3.12 -8.49 38.75
N LEU A 661 -4.06 -9.12 39.44
CA LEU A 661 -5.01 -8.52 40.37
C LEU A 661 -4.95 -9.24 41.72
N ASN A 662 -5.18 -8.49 42.79
CA ASN A 662 -5.43 -9.01 44.13
C ASN A 662 -6.93 -9.30 44.27
N TYR A 663 -7.30 -10.57 44.15
CA TYR A 663 -8.70 -11.01 44.22
C TYR A 663 -9.18 -11.09 45.68
N THR A 664 -10.38 -10.55 45.94
CA THR A 664 -11.04 -10.52 47.25
C THR A 664 -12.56 -10.66 47.09
N GLY A 665 -13.32 -10.83 48.18
CA GLY A 665 -14.77 -11.05 48.15
C GLY A 665 -15.17 -12.52 48.26
N GLY A 666 -16.41 -12.79 48.67
CA GLY A 666 -16.87 -14.13 49.08
C GLY A 666 -16.77 -15.24 48.02
N ASP A 667 -16.63 -14.92 46.73
CA ASP A 667 -16.41 -15.91 45.67
C ASP A 667 -14.91 -16.17 45.40
N CYS A 668 -14.01 -15.38 45.99
CA CYS A 668 -12.56 -15.43 45.77
C CYS A 668 -11.66 -15.36 47.01
N GLY A 669 -12.23 -15.17 48.20
CA GLY A 669 -11.49 -15.01 49.44
C GLY A 669 -12.38 -14.54 50.58
N THR A 670 -11.82 -13.72 51.48
CA THR A 670 -12.56 -13.19 52.63
C THR A 670 -13.70 -12.29 52.15
N ARG A 671 -14.91 -12.56 52.65
CA ARG A 671 -16.09 -11.75 52.39
C ARG A 671 -15.87 -10.32 52.88
N ILE A 672 -16.26 -9.35 52.07
CA ILE A 672 -16.21 -7.93 52.42
C ILE A 672 -17.60 -7.55 52.93
N ASP A 673 -17.72 -7.31 54.24
CA ASP A 673 -18.94 -6.85 54.91
C ASP A 673 -18.89 -5.31 55.09
N ASN A 674 -19.89 -4.60 54.57
CA ASN A 674 -19.85 -3.17 54.26
C ASN A 674 -19.57 -2.17 55.41
N GLY A 675 -18.73 -1.18 55.11
CA GLY A 675 -18.65 0.11 55.82
C GLY A 675 -17.97 1.19 54.95
N SER A 676 -18.76 2.06 54.32
CA SER A 676 -18.39 3.29 53.58
C SER A 676 -17.76 3.17 52.16
N THR A 677 -18.52 2.69 51.17
CA THR A 677 -18.57 3.25 49.77
C THR A 677 -19.51 2.49 48.81
N LEU A 678 -20.28 1.48 49.21
CA LEU A 678 -21.30 0.90 48.34
C LEU A 678 -22.53 1.82 48.23
N ARG A 679 -22.46 2.79 47.31
CA ARG A 679 -23.64 3.53 46.83
C ARG A 679 -24.58 2.54 46.13
N ASN A 680 -25.85 2.66 46.46
CA ASN A 680 -27.00 2.01 45.85
C ASN A 680 -26.88 1.84 44.33
N MET A 681 -26.67 0.61 43.85
CA MET A 681 -27.15 0.15 42.55
C MET A 681 -27.68 -1.27 42.71
N ILE A 682 -28.99 -1.39 42.88
CA ILE A 682 -29.69 -2.67 42.73
C ILE A 682 -30.06 -2.80 41.24
N SER A 683 -29.66 -3.94 40.69
CA SER A 683 -29.90 -4.48 39.34
C SER A 683 -28.83 -4.16 38.29
N GLY A 684 -27.89 -5.10 38.16
CA GLY A 684 -27.19 -5.40 36.91
C GLY A 684 -26.23 -4.33 36.41
N SER A 685 -25.14 -4.09 37.11
CA SER A 685 -24.05 -3.26 36.57
C SER A 685 -22.72 -3.91 36.86
N ILE A 686 -22.15 -4.55 35.84
CA ILE A 686 -20.69 -4.55 35.68
C ILE A 686 -20.34 -3.07 35.46
N LEU A 687 -19.82 -2.36 36.47
CA LEU A 687 -19.19 -1.07 36.24
C LEU A 687 -17.77 -1.32 35.71
N VAL A 688 -17.69 -1.77 34.46
CA VAL A 688 -16.51 -1.53 33.64
C VAL A 688 -16.72 -0.12 33.09
N ILE A 689 -15.81 0.81 33.39
CA ILE A 689 -15.75 2.06 32.63
C ILE A 689 -15.25 1.65 31.24
N VAL A 690 -16.20 1.31 30.38
CA VAL A 690 -15.98 1.03 28.96
C VAL A 690 -15.93 2.37 28.25
N PHE A 691 -14.79 2.75 27.66
CA PHE A 691 -14.83 3.66 26.53
C PHE A 691 -15.28 2.85 25.31
N SER A 692 -16.59 2.78 25.13
CA SER A 692 -17.19 2.30 23.89
C SER A 692 -17.35 3.52 22.99
N LEU A 693 -16.62 3.56 21.88
CA LEU A 693 -16.97 4.44 20.76
C LEU A 693 -18.28 3.95 20.16
N THR A 694 -19.42 4.39 20.70
CA THR A 694 -20.67 4.44 19.95
C THR A 694 -20.76 5.81 19.29
N HIS A 695 -20.41 5.87 18.00
CA HIS A 695 -21.00 6.87 17.12
C HIS A 695 -22.49 6.54 16.97
N GLU A 696 -23.37 7.29 17.62
CA GLU A 696 -24.75 7.42 17.16
C GLU A 696 -24.72 8.24 15.86
N LEU A 697 -24.90 7.55 14.74
CA LEU A 697 -25.40 8.14 13.51
C LEU A 697 -26.86 8.56 13.77
N HIS A 698 -27.12 9.86 13.75
CA HIS A 698 -28.46 10.39 13.56
C HIS A 698 -29.04 9.86 12.25
N LEU A 699 -30.26 9.29 12.34
CA LEU A 699 -31.31 9.52 11.34
C LEU A 699 -32.11 10.75 11.74
#